data_AF-A0A8T0XHK1-F1
#
_entry.id   AF-A0A8T0XHK1-F1
#
_cell.length_a   1.000
_cell.length_b   1.000
_cell.length_c   1.000
_cell.angle_alpha   90.00
_cell.angle_beta   90.00
_cell.angle_gamma   90.00
#
_symmetry.space_group_name_H-M   'P 1'
#
loop_
_entity.id
_entity.type
_entity.pdbx_description
1 polymer ?
#
loop_
_entity_poly.entity_id
_entity_poly.type
_entity_poly.pdbx_seq_one_letter_code
_entity_poly.pdbx_strand_id
1 'polypeptide(L)'
;MAPNRRVPHLLALPLLLLLLAQAPSPEAAESTPGTRARKIGGSGASSVLSLFNLKAKSKFWTESVIRTEFDDLEGSASRASSKMGILNFTRAVNIASYMNLAEVDSIYLPIPVNFIFIGFDGKGGHEFKLEPEELERWFTKIDHIFEYTRIPPVGEVLTPFYKTTVKKLRQYELPLVSHVNHNFSVHAIHMGDVLSVFEHAIKVLSRREDLADSRENEEGSLQVDSAQMEHIFSTLVDHLQIQEAYNIFILNPKPISKSINYGYRKGFSEAEITLLRENRTLQARILQSKSDNKLYLDIEKGVNRKPLYESHPLSSFSWATTDNMDMGDWSKKCKEALSKFELLKEGKSKDDIVYDKAVQILHGTRDEMHDILENALKSSGLKGLHAECLTDTWIGRERFAFVDLSAGPFTWGPSVGGDGVRTELSLPNVAKTVGAVAEVTEEEAEEKLQDTIRERFSSFGEDYHAVDILLAEIDVYELFAFKHCVGRRVQLALCKELDERMGDLKNELEGYNTGDSDEINKKKALDALKRIESWNLFRDTKEEHQGYTVARDSFLAHLGSMLWGSIRHVIAPSVSHRAHHYYEKLSFQLYFVTQEKARSIKQLPVNVKSITESLNSVLLRHQKSMFSQHLLSLSDEPALMMAFSMARRAAAVPLLLVNGTYKSTVSTYLDSAVLQHQLQRLSEHNSVKGGHSKHRSTLEVPIFWFIHSEPLLLDKHYQSKALSNMVVVVQSDDDSWESHLQCNGKPILWDLRKPVKAAIAATAEYISGLLPSHLVYSHAHETAVEDWTWSVGCNPLSITSHGWQLSEFQQDVIGRNYIITSVEESIQIVNSAIQRLLRTRIVKQR
;
A
#
# COMPACT_ATOMS: atom_id res chain seq x y z
N MET A 1 39.20 -38.32 -18.32
CA MET A 1 39.96 -39.55 -17.98
C MET A 1 40.43 -39.46 -16.54
N ALA A 2 40.53 -40.57 -15.81
CA ALA A 2 41.13 -40.62 -14.46
C ALA A 2 42.64 -40.91 -14.55
N PRO A 3 43.44 -40.62 -13.50
CA PRO A 3 43.60 -41.56 -12.37
C PRO A 3 43.36 -40.90 -11.00
N ASN A 4 43.02 -41.55 -9.87
CA ASN A 4 43.02 -42.95 -9.40
C ASN A 4 44.27 -43.40 -8.59
N ARG A 5 44.01 -43.83 -7.34
CA ARG A 5 44.84 -44.62 -6.37
C ARG A 5 45.73 -43.95 -5.30
N ARG A 6 45.17 -43.98 -4.09
CA ARG A 6 45.67 -44.63 -2.84
C ARG A 6 46.64 -43.91 -1.88
N VAL A 7 46.15 -43.82 -0.64
CA VAL A 7 46.85 -43.66 0.65
C VAL A 7 47.37 -45.02 1.16
N PRO A 8 48.36 -45.04 2.07
CA PRO A 8 48.37 -46.00 3.19
C PRO A 8 48.40 -45.31 4.57
N HIS A 9 47.74 -45.91 5.56
CA HIS A 9 47.71 -45.47 6.97
C HIS A 9 48.86 -46.04 7.81
N LEU A 10 49.12 -45.44 8.97
CA LEU A 10 49.62 -45.94 10.29
C LEU A 10 49.81 -44.66 11.16
N LEU A 11 49.54 -44.52 12.47
CA LEU A 11 49.08 -45.42 13.55
C LEU A 11 48.10 -44.68 14.49
N ALA A 12 47.73 -45.26 15.64
CA ALA A 12 46.58 -44.86 16.47
C ALA A 12 46.87 -44.04 17.76
N LEU A 13 45.79 -43.44 18.26
CA LEU A 13 45.40 -42.95 19.60
C LEU A 13 45.87 -43.79 20.83
N PRO A 14 45.64 -43.37 22.11
CA PRO A 14 45.40 -42.01 22.68
C PRO A 14 45.94 -41.74 24.14
N LEU A 15 45.54 -40.61 24.75
CA LEU A 15 45.48 -40.32 26.22
C LEU A 15 46.86 -40.20 26.93
N LEU A 16 47.07 -39.48 28.06
CA LEU A 16 46.22 -39.23 29.24
C LEU A 16 46.77 -38.05 30.12
N LEU A 17 45.89 -37.36 30.88
CA LEU A 17 46.14 -36.59 32.14
C LEU A 17 46.93 -35.25 32.19
N LEU A 18 46.53 -34.47 33.23
CA LEU A 18 47.27 -33.46 34.02
C LEU A 18 47.71 -32.11 33.40
N LEU A 19 46.74 -31.19 33.37
CA LEU A 19 46.94 -29.85 33.93
C LEU A 19 47.32 -29.94 35.43
N LEU A 20 48.42 -29.31 35.88
CA LEU A 20 48.57 -28.74 37.23
C LEU A 20 49.89 -27.95 37.39
N ALA A 21 49.91 -27.02 38.36
CA ALA A 21 51.02 -26.13 38.74
C ALA A 21 51.40 -25.04 37.70
N GLN A 22 51.91 -23.85 38.06
CA GLN A 22 52.42 -23.35 39.35
C GLN A 22 51.82 -21.97 39.72
N ALA A 23 51.89 -21.60 41.02
CA ALA A 23 51.70 -20.24 41.56
C ALA A 23 53.10 -19.68 41.99
N PRO A 24 53.30 -18.42 42.49
CA PRO A 24 52.63 -17.84 43.68
C PRO A 24 52.39 -16.31 43.68
N SER A 25 51.99 -15.79 44.83
CA SER A 25 51.90 -14.37 45.28
C SER A 25 53.15 -14.00 46.14
N PRO A 26 53.23 -12.99 47.07
CA PRO A 26 52.31 -11.90 47.48
C PRO A 26 52.96 -10.52 47.79
N GLU A 27 52.14 -9.53 48.20
CA GLU A 27 52.38 -8.55 49.31
C GLU A 27 50.99 -7.95 49.70
N ALA A 28 50.50 -8.10 50.94
CA ALA A 28 50.57 -7.17 52.10
C ALA A 28 49.86 -5.80 51.88
N ALA A 29 49.01 -5.24 52.76
CA ALA A 29 48.27 -5.64 53.98
C ALA A 29 47.15 -4.56 54.24
N GLU A 30 46.32 -4.45 55.31
CA GLU A 30 46.05 -5.20 56.56
C GLU A 30 44.66 -4.80 57.15
N SER A 31 44.12 -5.58 58.11
CA SER A 31 43.11 -5.24 59.15
C SER A 31 41.72 -4.63 58.80
N THR A 32 40.67 -5.16 59.45
CA THR A 32 39.33 -4.56 59.66
C THR A 32 39.02 -4.58 61.19
N PRO A 33 37.84 -4.14 61.73
CA PRO A 33 36.72 -3.34 61.19
C PRO A 33 36.34 -2.12 62.09
N GLY A 34 35.36 -1.30 61.68
CA GLY A 34 34.78 -0.24 62.55
C GLY A 34 33.45 0.35 62.05
N THR A 35 32.42 0.46 62.91
CA THR A 35 31.02 0.63 62.49
C THR A 35 30.40 2.00 62.84
N ARG A 36 29.54 2.52 61.93
CA ARG A 36 28.33 3.38 62.11
C ARG A 36 28.34 4.82 61.55
N ALA A 37 27.13 5.19 61.11
CA ALA A 37 26.49 6.52 61.06
C ALA A 37 26.70 7.45 59.84
N ARG A 38 25.63 7.55 59.01
CA ARG A 38 24.87 8.76 58.59
C ARG A 38 25.59 10.13 58.73
N LYS A 39 25.47 11.09 57.80
CA LYS A 39 24.26 11.52 57.04
C LYS A 39 24.60 12.60 55.99
N ILE A 40 23.66 12.90 55.07
CA ILE A 40 23.61 14.08 54.15
C ILE A 40 24.65 14.03 52.99
N GLY A 41 24.37 14.39 51.73
CA GLY A 41 23.09 14.67 51.04
C GLY A 41 23.10 15.97 50.20
N GLY A 42 22.59 15.93 48.96
CA GLY A 42 22.21 17.16 48.22
C GLY A 42 22.41 17.18 46.69
N SER A 43 21.30 17.14 45.94
CA SER A 43 21.17 17.51 44.51
C SER A 43 21.84 16.63 43.43
N GLY A 44 21.21 16.55 42.26
CA GLY A 44 21.66 15.77 41.09
C GLY A 44 20.49 15.45 40.16
N ALA A 45 20.45 16.07 38.98
CA ALA A 45 19.31 16.14 38.06
C ALA A 45 18.50 14.83 37.84
N SER A 46 17.16 14.95 37.82
CA SER A 46 16.25 13.89 37.38
C SER A 46 16.34 13.69 35.86
N SER A 47 16.88 12.56 35.41
CA SER A 47 16.92 12.18 33.99
C SER A 47 15.51 11.93 33.44
N VAL A 48 15.27 12.35 32.19
CA VAL A 48 13.99 12.22 31.49
C VAL A 48 13.75 10.78 30.98
N LEU A 49 14.79 9.95 30.88
CA LEU A 49 14.68 8.55 30.44
C LEU A 49 14.28 7.61 31.60
N SER A 50 13.06 7.78 32.10
CA SER A 50 12.52 7.04 33.26
C SER A 50 11.79 5.73 32.93
N LEU A 51 12.01 5.14 31.74
CA LEU A 51 11.39 3.86 31.34
C LEU A 51 11.83 2.66 32.19
N PHE A 52 13.00 2.75 32.84
CA PHE A 52 13.57 1.68 33.67
C PHE A 52 13.59 1.98 35.18
N ASN A 53 13.06 3.13 35.62
CA ASN A 53 13.01 3.50 37.05
C ASN A 53 11.63 3.16 37.66
N LEU A 54 11.25 1.89 37.54
CA LEU A 54 9.96 1.38 38.04
C LEU A 54 10.07 0.96 39.50
N LYS A 55 9.24 1.57 40.36
CA LYS A 55 9.04 1.10 41.74
C LYS A 55 8.36 -0.28 41.70
N ALA A 56 8.73 -1.17 42.62
CA ALA A 56 8.34 -2.59 42.68
C ALA A 56 6.84 -2.88 43.00
N LYS A 57 5.91 -2.07 42.47
CA LYS A 57 4.44 -2.24 42.53
C LYS A 57 3.76 -1.71 41.26
N SER A 58 4.38 -1.94 40.08
CA SER A 58 3.72 -1.67 38.79
C SER A 58 2.59 -2.68 38.56
N LYS A 59 1.47 -2.23 37.99
CA LYS A 59 0.36 -3.12 37.58
C LYS A 59 0.48 -3.65 36.14
N PHE A 60 1.41 -3.12 35.35
CA PHE A 60 1.49 -3.40 33.91
C PHE A 60 2.28 -4.66 33.54
N TRP A 61 3.11 -5.17 34.46
CA TRP A 61 3.91 -6.38 34.25
C TRP A 61 3.94 -7.16 35.55
N THR A 62 3.62 -8.45 35.51
CA THR A 62 3.93 -9.38 36.61
C THR A 62 5.42 -9.70 36.60
N GLU A 63 6.02 -9.82 37.79
CA GLU A 63 7.46 -10.10 37.96
C GLU A 63 7.91 -11.41 37.28
N SER A 64 6.96 -12.32 36.97
CA SER A 64 7.18 -13.51 36.15
C SER A 64 7.76 -13.25 34.75
N VAL A 65 7.59 -12.05 34.19
CA VAL A 65 8.02 -11.71 32.81
C VAL A 65 9.42 -11.09 32.78
N ILE A 66 9.85 -10.43 33.86
CA ILE A 66 11.13 -9.70 33.94
C ILE A 66 12.00 -10.35 35.01
N ARG A 67 12.61 -11.49 34.68
CA ARG A 67 13.71 -12.07 35.49
C ARG A 67 14.94 -11.17 35.36
N THR A 68 15.35 -10.52 36.45
CA THR A 68 16.48 -9.58 36.48
C THR A 68 17.66 -10.01 37.35
N GLU A 69 17.69 -11.27 37.81
CA GLU A 69 18.70 -11.76 38.76
C GLU A 69 19.51 -12.92 38.15
N PHE A 70 20.83 -12.85 38.28
CA PHE A 70 21.77 -13.95 37.95
C PHE A 70 21.85 -15.00 39.09
N ASP A 71 21.15 -14.77 40.19
CA ASP A 71 21.22 -15.57 41.43
C ASP A 71 20.58 -16.97 41.29
N ASP A 72 19.83 -17.22 40.20
CA ASP A 72 19.37 -18.56 39.78
C ASP A 72 20.53 -19.58 39.58
N LEU A 73 21.79 -19.14 39.61
CA LEU A 73 22.99 -19.99 39.57
C LEU A 73 23.48 -20.50 40.94
N GLU A 74 23.10 -19.92 42.08
CA GLU A 74 23.39 -20.48 43.42
C GLU A 74 22.16 -21.21 43.98
N GLY A 75 22.07 -22.51 43.65
CA GLY A 75 20.83 -23.28 43.76
C GLY A 75 20.33 -23.55 45.17
N SER A 76 19.11 -23.05 45.47
CA SER A 76 18.29 -23.44 46.63
C SER A 76 17.41 -24.69 46.37
N ALA A 77 17.79 -25.53 45.40
CA ALA A 77 17.04 -26.73 45.03
C ALA A 77 17.09 -27.81 46.14
N SER A 78 15.93 -28.21 46.64
CA SER A 78 15.83 -29.28 47.65
C SER A 78 16.40 -30.61 47.13
N ARG A 79 16.89 -31.47 48.04
CA ARG A 79 17.43 -32.80 47.67
C ARG A 79 16.44 -33.69 46.91
N ALA A 80 15.13 -33.47 47.06
CA ALA A 80 14.10 -34.12 46.24
C ALA A 80 14.05 -33.55 44.81
N SER A 81 14.02 -32.22 44.68
CA SER A 81 14.05 -31.52 43.39
C SER A 81 15.26 -31.94 42.55
N SER A 82 16.46 -31.94 43.13
CA SER A 82 17.70 -32.32 42.42
C SER A 82 17.64 -33.72 41.79
N LYS A 83 17.05 -34.72 42.46
CA LYS A 83 16.89 -36.08 41.92
C LYS A 83 15.88 -36.15 40.78
N MET A 84 14.79 -35.38 40.85
CA MET A 84 13.81 -35.28 39.76
C MET A 84 14.37 -34.51 38.55
N GLY A 85 15.15 -33.45 38.77
CA GLY A 85 15.89 -32.76 37.71
C GLY A 85 16.83 -33.69 36.96
N ILE A 86 17.65 -34.47 37.68
CA ILE A 86 18.56 -35.47 37.09
C ILE A 86 17.79 -36.58 36.35
N LEU A 87 16.64 -37.03 36.87
CA LEU A 87 15.77 -38.00 36.19
C LEU A 87 15.17 -37.45 34.89
N ASN A 88 14.77 -36.18 34.86
CA ASN A 88 14.26 -35.53 33.66
C ASN A 88 15.38 -35.26 32.64
N PHE A 89 16.56 -34.81 33.10
CA PHE A 89 17.76 -34.61 32.27
C PHE A 89 18.20 -35.91 31.59
N THR A 90 18.20 -37.04 32.33
CA THR A 90 18.56 -38.36 31.78
C THR A 90 17.43 -39.07 31.00
N ARG A 91 16.26 -38.45 30.88
CA ARG A 91 15.15 -38.86 29.99
C ARG A 91 15.06 -38.01 28.72
N ALA A 92 15.48 -36.75 28.78
CA ALA A 92 15.54 -35.86 27.63
C ALA A 92 16.59 -36.32 26.61
N VAL A 93 16.30 -36.16 25.32
CA VAL A 93 17.19 -36.61 24.22
C VAL A 93 18.33 -35.59 23.99
N ASN A 94 18.02 -34.31 24.18
CA ASN A 94 18.92 -33.17 24.00
C ASN A 94 18.59 -32.04 24.99
N ILE A 95 19.47 -31.05 25.10
CA ILE A 95 19.35 -29.99 26.11
C ILE A 95 18.11 -29.11 25.88
N ALA A 96 17.73 -28.85 24.62
CA ALA A 96 16.52 -28.09 24.31
C ALA A 96 15.25 -28.78 24.84
N SER A 97 15.11 -30.10 24.63
CA SER A 97 13.99 -30.88 25.16
C SER A 97 13.97 -30.98 26.68
N TYR A 98 15.14 -30.90 27.36
CA TYR A 98 15.20 -30.81 28.82
C TYR A 98 14.74 -29.44 29.34
N MET A 99 15.12 -28.36 28.65
CA MET A 99 14.75 -26.98 29.00
C MET A 99 13.36 -26.55 28.49
N ASN A 100 12.64 -27.46 27.81
CA ASN A 100 11.36 -27.20 27.14
C ASN A 100 11.42 -26.01 26.17
N LEU A 101 12.51 -25.91 25.40
CA LEU A 101 12.72 -24.90 24.36
C LEU A 101 12.33 -25.46 22.98
N ALA A 102 11.43 -24.75 22.30
CA ALA A 102 11.05 -24.96 20.91
C ALA A 102 11.41 -23.72 20.09
N GLU A 103 11.64 -23.88 18.79
CA GLU A 103 11.91 -22.76 17.87
C GLU A 103 10.68 -21.85 17.75
N VAL A 104 10.90 -20.57 17.47
CA VAL A 104 9.84 -19.62 17.18
C VAL A 104 9.47 -19.76 15.71
N ASP A 105 8.36 -20.45 15.44
CA ASP A 105 7.83 -20.65 14.10
C ASP A 105 7.16 -19.37 13.56
N SER A 106 6.32 -18.72 14.39
CA SER A 106 5.64 -17.47 14.03
C SER A 106 5.37 -16.55 15.24
N ILE A 107 5.24 -15.24 14.96
CA ILE A 107 4.75 -14.21 15.89
C ILE A 107 3.65 -13.40 15.19
N TYR A 108 2.58 -13.04 15.89
CA TYR A 108 1.45 -12.31 15.30
C TYR A 108 1.35 -10.88 15.84
N LEU A 109 1.40 -9.89 14.95
CA LEU A 109 1.15 -8.48 15.25
C LEU A 109 -0.33 -8.14 14.98
N PRO A 110 -1.12 -7.71 15.98
CA PRO A 110 -2.51 -7.33 15.76
C PRO A 110 -2.60 -6.03 14.95
N ILE A 111 -3.49 -5.99 13.96
CA ILE A 111 -3.78 -4.79 13.16
C ILE A 111 -5.30 -4.51 13.16
N PRO A 112 -5.75 -3.38 13.73
CA PRO A 112 -7.15 -2.93 13.67
C PRO A 112 -7.49 -2.31 12.30
N VAL A 113 -8.53 -2.84 11.64
CA VAL A 113 -9.02 -2.35 10.33
C VAL A 113 -10.52 -2.12 10.37
N ASN A 114 -10.96 -0.93 9.98
CA ASN A 114 -12.38 -0.61 9.77
C ASN A 114 -12.70 -0.63 8.26
N PHE A 115 -13.68 -1.42 7.83
CA PHE A 115 -14.27 -1.35 6.49
C PHE A 115 -15.64 -0.66 6.56
N ILE A 116 -15.76 0.54 6.02
CA ILE A 116 -16.90 1.44 6.24
C ILE A 116 -17.72 1.59 4.96
N PHE A 117 -18.90 0.97 4.94
CA PHE A 117 -19.82 0.93 3.82
C PHE A 117 -20.85 2.07 3.90
N ILE A 118 -20.89 2.93 2.87
CA ILE A 118 -21.78 4.08 2.76
C ILE A 118 -22.60 3.95 1.47
N GLY A 119 -23.94 3.93 1.57
CA GLY A 119 -24.85 3.75 0.43
C GLY A 119 -25.20 2.30 0.08
N PHE A 120 -25.08 1.38 1.04
CA PHE A 120 -25.47 -0.03 0.91
C PHE A 120 -26.70 -0.38 1.77
N ASP A 121 -27.55 0.61 2.02
CA ASP A 121 -28.76 0.55 2.85
C ASP A 121 -30.05 0.57 2.00
N GLY A 122 -29.94 0.35 0.70
CA GLY A 122 -31.02 0.56 -0.27
C GLY A 122 -31.25 2.03 -0.66
N LYS A 123 -30.62 3.00 0.01
CA LYS A 123 -30.73 4.43 -0.38
C LYS A 123 -29.67 4.86 -1.39
N GLY A 124 -28.63 4.07 -1.65
CA GLY A 124 -27.53 4.41 -2.56
C GLY A 124 -27.75 4.06 -4.04
N GLY A 125 -26.65 3.87 -4.76
CA GLY A 125 -26.62 3.46 -6.17
C GLY A 125 -27.37 2.14 -6.39
N HIS A 126 -28.21 2.12 -7.42
CA HIS A 126 -29.06 0.98 -7.83
C HIS A 126 -29.96 0.40 -6.73
N GLU A 127 -30.25 1.17 -5.66
CA GLU A 127 -31.01 0.72 -4.49
C GLU A 127 -30.43 -0.56 -3.85
N PHE A 128 -29.12 -0.78 -4.03
CA PHE A 128 -28.45 -1.99 -3.56
C PHE A 128 -28.32 -2.00 -2.03
N LYS A 129 -28.62 -3.15 -1.43
CA LYS A 129 -28.61 -3.39 0.01
C LYS A 129 -27.71 -4.59 0.32
N LEU A 130 -26.72 -4.40 1.19
CA LEU A 130 -25.92 -5.48 1.77
C LEU A 130 -26.52 -5.86 3.12
N GLU A 131 -26.77 -7.15 3.35
CA GLU A 131 -27.22 -7.63 4.66
C GLU A 131 -26.01 -8.02 5.55
N PRO A 132 -26.11 -7.87 6.88
CA PRO A 132 -25.04 -8.27 7.80
C PRO A 132 -24.64 -9.75 7.66
N GLU A 133 -25.62 -10.63 7.43
CA GLU A 133 -25.43 -12.08 7.30
C GLU A 133 -24.52 -12.46 6.11
N GLU A 134 -24.57 -11.70 5.02
CA GLU A 134 -23.74 -11.92 3.84
C GLU A 134 -22.29 -11.53 4.10
N LEU A 135 -22.12 -10.38 4.75
CA LEU A 135 -20.81 -9.85 5.09
C LEU A 135 -20.15 -10.72 6.15
N GLU A 136 -20.87 -11.21 7.15
CA GLU A 136 -20.35 -12.22 8.08
C GLU A 136 -19.99 -13.52 7.34
N ARG A 137 -20.89 -14.07 6.49
CA ARG A 137 -20.67 -15.32 5.74
C ARG A 137 -19.46 -15.28 4.80
N TRP A 138 -19.16 -14.12 4.19
CA TRP A 138 -18.02 -13.93 3.28
C TRP A 138 -16.75 -13.49 4.02
N PHE A 139 -16.81 -12.47 4.87
CA PHE A 139 -15.62 -11.84 5.44
C PHE A 139 -15.00 -12.60 6.62
N THR A 140 -15.76 -13.47 7.31
CA THR A 140 -15.18 -14.44 8.27
C THR A 140 -14.31 -15.52 7.61
N LYS A 141 -14.32 -15.63 6.27
CA LYS A 141 -13.55 -16.59 5.48
C LYS A 141 -12.39 -15.96 4.71
N ILE A 142 -12.21 -14.64 4.80
CA ILE A 142 -11.04 -13.96 4.24
C ILE A 142 -9.85 -14.26 5.15
N ASP A 143 -8.65 -14.38 4.59
CA ASP A 143 -7.43 -14.58 5.37
C ASP A 143 -7.20 -13.40 6.32
N HIS A 144 -7.49 -13.60 7.60
CA HIS A 144 -7.19 -12.63 8.65
C HIS A 144 -5.70 -12.60 9.03
N ILE A 145 -4.89 -13.50 8.48
CA ILE A 145 -3.45 -13.60 8.72
C ILE A 145 -2.72 -13.37 7.40
N PHE A 146 -1.89 -12.32 7.33
CA PHE A 146 -0.99 -12.10 6.19
C PHE A 146 0.46 -12.20 6.64
N GLU A 147 1.27 -12.89 5.84
CA GLU A 147 2.72 -12.95 5.98
C GLU A 147 3.35 -11.56 5.85
N TYR A 148 4.29 -11.20 6.73
CA TYR A 148 5.16 -10.04 6.45
C TYR A 148 6.17 -10.46 5.37
N THR A 149 6.06 -9.85 4.19
CA THR A 149 6.82 -10.26 3.02
C THR A 149 7.83 -9.21 2.57
N ARG A 150 8.97 -9.68 2.05
CA ARG A 150 10.03 -8.83 1.51
C ARG A 150 10.28 -9.16 0.05
N ILE A 151 10.40 -8.13 -0.78
CA ILE A 151 10.70 -8.26 -2.20
C ILE A 151 12.22 -8.40 -2.38
N PRO A 152 12.71 -9.55 -2.93
CA PRO A 152 14.12 -9.74 -3.29
C PRO A 152 14.56 -8.70 -4.33
N PRO A 153 15.88 -8.47 -4.52
CA PRO A 153 16.34 -7.39 -5.40
C PRO A 153 15.80 -7.60 -6.82
N VAL A 154 14.91 -6.70 -7.22
CA VAL A 154 14.43 -6.59 -8.60
C VAL A 154 15.65 -6.45 -9.50
N GLY A 155 15.70 -7.28 -10.54
CA GLY A 155 16.86 -7.39 -11.41
C GLY A 155 17.05 -6.19 -12.33
N GLU A 156 17.46 -6.48 -13.57
CA GLU A 156 17.00 -5.57 -14.62
C GLU A 156 15.50 -5.76 -14.75
N VAL A 157 14.72 -4.69 -14.62
CA VAL A 157 13.36 -4.70 -15.15
C VAL A 157 13.51 -4.86 -16.66
N LEU A 158 13.10 -6.02 -17.17
CA LEU A 158 13.09 -6.35 -18.59
C LEU A 158 11.86 -5.69 -19.23
N THR A 159 11.82 -4.35 -19.16
CA THR A 159 10.69 -3.47 -19.55
C THR A 159 9.36 -3.80 -18.82
N PRO A 160 8.31 -2.96 -18.92
CA PRO A 160 6.99 -3.25 -18.31
C PRO A 160 6.22 -4.45 -18.90
N PHE A 161 6.87 -5.33 -19.66
CA PHE A 161 6.23 -6.37 -20.50
C PHE A 161 6.55 -7.80 -20.03
N TYR A 162 7.60 -7.97 -19.24
CA TYR A 162 8.09 -9.29 -18.80
C TYR A 162 8.05 -9.36 -17.28
N LYS A 163 7.49 -10.47 -16.74
CA LYS A 163 7.36 -10.71 -15.30
C LYS A 163 8.66 -10.41 -14.57
N THR A 164 8.56 -9.56 -13.54
CA THR A 164 9.67 -8.97 -12.78
C THR A 164 10.63 -10.04 -12.28
N THR A 165 11.74 -10.23 -13.00
CA THR A 165 12.62 -11.39 -12.82
C THR A 165 13.47 -11.23 -11.57
N VAL A 166 12.98 -11.83 -10.50
CA VAL A 166 13.65 -11.95 -9.20
C VAL A 166 15.04 -12.56 -9.38
N LYS A 167 16.09 -11.77 -9.08
CA LYS A 167 17.44 -12.30 -8.95
C LYS A 167 17.53 -13.05 -7.62
N LYS A 168 17.23 -14.36 -7.63
CA LYS A 168 17.36 -15.23 -6.45
C LYS A 168 18.80 -15.17 -5.93
N LEU A 169 19.01 -14.45 -4.82
CA LEU A 169 20.30 -14.39 -4.15
C LEU A 169 20.62 -15.76 -3.54
N ARG A 170 21.91 -16.09 -3.43
CA ARG A 170 22.36 -17.34 -2.78
C ARG A 170 22.05 -17.36 -1.28
N GLN A 171 21.91 -16.19 -0.66
CA GLN A 171 21.53 -15.98 0.73
C GLN A 171 20.97 -14.55 0.84
N TYR A 172 19.94 -14.37 1.68
CA TYR A 172 19.40 -13.07 2.07
C TYR A 172 19.79 -12.76 3.52
N GLU A 173 19.71 -11.49 3.93
CA GLU A 173 19.94 -11.07 5.32
C GLU A 173 18.78 -11.54 6.23
N LEU A 174 17.55 -11.30 5.78
CA LEU A 174 16.31 -11.74 6.39
C LEU A 174 15.54 -12.63 5.40
N PRO A 175 14.67 -13.55 5.86
CA PRO A 175 13.86 -14.36 4.95
C PRO A 175 12.83 -13.49 4.20
N LEU A 176 12.45 -13.93 2.99
CA LEU A 176 11.48 -13.22 2.15
C LEU A 176 10.04 -13.33 2.69
N VAL A 177 9.75 -14.37 3.46
CA VAL A 177 8.58 -14.51 4.32
C VAL A 177 9.11 -14.45 5.75
N SER A 178 8.70 -13.45 6.53
CA SER A 178 9.16 -13.27 7.91
C SER A 178 8.49 -14.28 8.85
N HIS A 179 9.14 -14.60 9.97
CA HIS A 179 8.46 -15.26 11.09
C HIS A 179 7.40 -14.36 11.74
N VAL A 180 7.50 -13.04 11.59
CA VAL A 180 6.44 -12.12 12.02
C VAL A 180 5.33 -12.02 10.96
N ASN A 181 4.11 -12.34 11.36
CA ASN A 181 2.88 -12.22 10.57
C ASN A 181 1.98 -11.11 11.13
N HIS A 182 1.12 -10.57 10.30
CA HIS A 182 0.03 -9.68 10.73
C HIS A 182 -1.23 -10.51 11.04
N ASN A 183 -2.00 -10.08 12.05
CA ASN A 183 -3.30 -10.64 12.40
C ASN A 183 -4.34 -9.49 12.40
N PHE A 184 -5.23 -9.48 11.42
CA PHE A 184 -6.17 -8.39 11.18
C PHE A 184 -7.48 -8.64 11.89
N SER A 185 -7.79 -7.79 12.88
CA SER A 185 -9.14 -7.66 13.41
C SER A 185 -9.92 -6.71 12.50
N VAL A 186 -10.82 -7.27 11.68
CA VAL A 186 -11.59 -6.57 10.66
C VAL A 186 -12.97 -6.23 11.20
N HIS A 187 -13.22 -4.94 11.43
CA HIS A 187 -14.52 -4.43 11.82
C HIS A 187 -15.21 -3.83 10.59
N ALA A 188 -16.23 -4.51 10.08
CA ALA A 188 -17.05 -3.97 9.00
C ALA A 188 -18.23 -3.18 9.57
N ILE A 189 -18.50 -2.01 9.01
CA ILE A 189 -19.39 -0.98 9.56
C ILE A 189 -20.27 -0.43 8.44
N HIS A 190 -21.55 -0.19 8.70
CA HIS A 190 -22.51 0.35 7.73
C HIS A 190 -23.16 1.65 8.22
N MET A 191 -23.21 2.64 7.34
CA MET A 191 -23.62 4.02 7.65
C MET A 191 -24.70 4.53 6.69
N GLY A 192 -25.97 4.53 7.14
CA GLY A 192 -27.10 5.04 6.35
C GLY A 192 -27.17 6.57 6.24
N ASP A 193 -27.17 7.29 7.35
CA ASP A 193 -27.51 8.74 7.39
C ASP A 193 -26.38 9.69 6.94
N VAL A 194 -25.24 9.12 6.55
CA VAL A 194 -24.03 9.81 6.09
C VAL A 194 -24.02 10.00 4.56
N LEU A 195 -24.67 9.12 3.79
CA LEU A 195 -24.66 9.11 2.32
C LEU A 195 -24.95 10.48 1.69
N SER A 196 -26.04 11.11 2.13
CA SER A 196 -26.52 12.39 1.62
C SER A 196 -25.57 13.58 1.86
N VAL A 197 -24.55 13.42 2.72
CA VAL A 197 -23.46 14.41 2.85
C VAL A 197 -22.47 14.23 1.69
N PHE A 198 -22.09 12.99 1.38
CA PHE A 198 -21.14 12.69 0.30
C PHE A 198 -21.74 12.96 -1.08
N GLU A 199 -23.01 12.65 -1.33
CA GLU A 199 -23.70 13.00 -2.59
C GLU A 199 -23.75 14.53 -2.80
N HIS A 200 -24.05 15.29 -1.75
CA HIS A 200 -24.03 16.76 -1.79
C HIS A 200 -22.61 17.29 -1.97
N ALA A 201 -21.62 16.69 -1.31
CA ALA A 201 -20.20 17.04 -1.46
C ALA A 201 -19.66 16.77 -2.86
N ILE A 202 -19.96 15.61 -3.47
CA ILE A 202 -19.57 15.28 -4.85
C ILE A 202 -20.12 16.34 -5.81
N LYS A 203 -21.42 16.67 -5.72
CA LYS A 203 -22.05 17.72 -6.52
C LYS A 203 -21.35 19.08 -6.31
N VAL A 204 -21.23 19.54 -5.06
CA VAL A 204 -20.73 20.88 -4.71
C VAL A 204 -19.24 21.05 -4.94
N LEU A 205 -18.43 20.00 -4.78
CA LEU A 205 -16.98 20.03 -4.99
C LEU A 205 -16.57 19.77 -6.45
N SER A 206 -17.50 19.31 -7.30
CA SER A 206 -17.25 19.14 -8.73
C SER A 206 -16.88 20.45 -9.45
N ARG A 207 -16.15 20.29 -10.56
CA ARG A 207 -15.93 21.23 -11.66
C ARG A 207 -15.94 20.43 -12.98
N ARG A 208 -16.23 21.07 -14.12
CA ARG A 208 -16.13 20.40 -15.42
C ARG A 208 -14.67 20.08 -15.76
N GLU A 209 -14.44 18.96 -16.45
CA GLU A 209 -13.12 18.61 -16.99
C GLU A 209 -12.80 19.49 -18.21
N ASP A 210 -13.75 19.57 -19.15
CA ASP A 210 -13.68 20.46 -20.31
C ASP A 210 -14.49 21.75 -20.06
N LEU A 211 -13.92 22.88 -20.47
CA LEU A 211 -14.52 24.21 -20.38
C LEU A 211 -15.14 24.67 -21.70
N ALA A 212 -14.87 23.99 -22.82
CA ALA A 212 -15.45 24.31 -24.13
C ALA A 212 -16.94 23.93 -24.21
N ASP A 213 -17.35 22.87 -23.52
CA ASP A 213 -18.70 22.35 -23.64
C ASP A 213 -19.75 23.31 -23.06
N SER A 214 -20.61 23.82 -23.95
CA SER A 214 -21.64 24.82 -23.65
C SER A 214 -23.02 24.23 -23.42
N ARG A 215 -23.18 22.90 -23.58
CA ARG A 215 -24.42 22.21 -23.23
C ARG A 215 -24.44 21.96 -21.73
N GLU A 216 -25.55 22.29 -21.07
CA GLU A 216 -25.60 22.25 -19.61
C GLU A 216 -25.83 20.83 -19.04
N ASN A 217 -26.52 19.93 -19.77
CA ASN A 217 -27.20 18.79 -19.15
C ASN A 217 -26.97 17.37 -19.73
N GLU A 218 -26.31 17.19 -20.89
CA GLU A 218 -26.44 15.92 -21.63
C GLU A 218 -25.23 14.96 -21.57
N GLU A 219 -23.99 15.40 -21.81
CA GLU A 219 -22.79 14.54 -21.72
C GLU A 219 -21.62 15.34 -21.14
N GLY A 220 -20.74 14.69 -20.38
CA GLY A 220 -19.51 15.33 -19.89
C GLY A 220 -18.85 14.64 -18.70
N SER A 221 -17.55 14.90 -18.50
CA SER A 221 -16.80 14.43 -17.32
C SER A 221 -16.58 15.55 -16.29
N LEU A 222 -16.69 15.18 -15.01
CA LEU A 222 -16.48 16.07 -13.87
C LEU A 222 -15.24 15.66 -13.06
N GLN A 223 -14.51 16.65 -12.57
CA GLN A 223 -13.44 16.48 -11.59
C GLN A 223 -13.91 16.96 -10.21
N VAL A 224 -13.78 16.11 -9.20
CA VAL A 224 -14.14 16.38 -7.80
C VAL A 224 -12.89 16.73 -7.01
N ASP A 225 -12.99 17.77 -6.18
CA ASP A 225 -11.86 18.33 -5.44
C ASP A 225 -11.41 17.43 -4.28
N SER A 226 -10.48 16.51 -4.58
CA SER A 226 -9.94 15.53 -3.62
C SER A 226 -9.50 16.16 -2.30
N ALA A 227 -8.86 17.33 -2.32
CA ALA A 227 -8.34 17.98 -1.12
C ALA A 227 -9.44 18.49 -0.17
N GLN A 228 -10.60 18.88 -0.70
CA GLN A 228 -11.76 19.26 0.12
C GLN A 228 -12.54 18.01 0.56
N MET A 229 -12.60 16.96 -0.26
CA MET A 229 -13.19 15.67 0.11
C MET A 229 -12.39 14.97 1.22
N GLU A 230 -11.06 15.02 1.16
CA GLU A 230 -10.14 14.50 2.18
C GLU A 230 -10.37 15.18 3.54
N HIS A 231 -10.69 16.49 3.56
CA HIS A 231 -11.09 17.19 4.78
C HIS A 231 -12.42 16.67 5.35
N ILE A 232 -13.43 16.39 4.51
CA ILE A 232 -14.70 15.81 4.96
C ILE A 232 -14.48 14.44 5.62
N PHE A 233 -13.77 13.52 4.95
CA PHE A 233 -13.41 12.21 5.53
C PHE A 233 -12.62 12.34 6.84
N SER A 234 -11.66 13.25 6.88
CA SER A 234 -10.85 13.52 8.06
C SER A 234 -11.68 14.05 9.24
N THR A 235 -12.74 14.84 8.99
CA THR A 235 -13.68 15.25 10.06
C THR A 235 -14.57 14.10 10.54
N LEU A 236 -14.94 13.16 9.66
CA LEU A 236 -15.71 11.96 10.01
C LEU A 236 -14.87 11.00 10.89
N VAL A 237 -13.61 10.78 10.51
CA VAL A 237 -12.63 9.99 11.27
C VAL A 237 -12.39 10.61 12.66
N ASP A 238 -12.32 11.94 12.76
CA ASP A 238 -12.18 12.62 14.05
C ASP A 238 -13.45 12.58 14.92
N HIS A 239 -14.63 12.71 14.29
CA HIS A 239 -15.92 12.63 14.97
C HIS A 239 -16.15 11.24 15.61
N LEU A 240 -15.83 10.18 14.85
CA LEU A 240 -15.96 8.78 15.27
C LEU A 240 -14.80 8.27 16.15
N GLN A 241 -13.74 9.06 16.31
CA GLN A 241 -12.53 8.73 17.07
C GLN A 241 -11.80 7.45 16.62
N ILE A 242 -11.76 7.20 15.31
CA ILE A 242 -11.18 5.99 14.70
C ILE A 242 -9.76 6.18 14.14
N GLN A 243 -9.00 7.15 14.68
CA GLN A 243 -7.62 7.44 14.27
C GLN A 243 -6.61 6.33 14.65
N GLU A 244 -6.95 5.46 15.60
CA GLU A 244 -6.06 4.36 16.03
C GLU A 244 -6.12 3.13 15.10
N ALA A 245 -7.12 3.08 14.22
CA ALA A 245 -7.33 2.00 13.25
C ALA A 245 -7.01 2.44 11.82
N TYR A 246 -6.87 1.47 10.91
CA TYR A 246 -6.76 1.72 9.47
C TYR A 246 -8.16 1.69 8.84
N ASN A 247 -8.57 2.80 8.24
CA ASN A 247 -9.94 2.96 7.74
C ASN A 247 -9.99 2.86 6.21
N ILE A 248 -10.90 2.06 5.67
CA ILE A 248 -11.20 2.05 4.24
C ILE A 248 -12.70 2.31 4.08
N PHE A 249 -13.03 3.41 3.42
CA PHE A 249 -14.40 3.79 3.09
C PHE A 249 -14.78 3.26 1.71
N ILE A 250 -15.93 2.61 1.60
CA ILE A 250 -16.50 2.12 0.35
C ILE A 250 -17.80 2.89 0.10
N LEU A 251 -17.85 3.67 -0.98
CA LEU A 251 -19.01 4.49 -1.34
C LEU A 251 -19.80 3.84 -2.48
N ASN A 252 -21.13 3.89 -2.37
CA ASN A 252 -22.09 3.62 -3.46
C ASN A 252 -23.12 4.77 -3.56
N PRO A 253 -22.70 6.00 -3.93
CA PRO A 253 -23.60 7.14 -4.10
C PRO A 253 -24.44 6.98 -5.38
N LYS A 254 -25.58 7.67 -5.46
CA LYS A 254 -26.36 7.70 -6.71
C LYS A 254 -25.59 8.44 -7.81
N PRO A 255 -25.64 7.96 -9.08
CA PRO A 255 -25.03 8.67 -10.19
C PRO A 255 -25.72 10.03 -10.39
N ILE A 256 -24.93 11.08 -10.65
CA ILE A 256 -25.39 12.47 -10.80
C ILE A 256 -26.35 12.60 -12.00
N SER A 257 -26.04 11.89 -13.09
CA SER A 257 -26.88 11.66 -14.26
C SER A 257 -26.43 10.33 -14.90
N LYS A 258 -27.24 9.77 -15.82
CA LYS A 258 -26.89 8.55 -16.57
C LYS A 258 -25.68 8.70 -17.52
N SER A 259 -25.28 9.94 -17.79
CA SER A 259 -24.32 10.32 -18.83
C SER A 259 -23.21 11.26 -18.34
N ILE A 260 -23.10 11.44 -17.01
CA ILE A 260 -22.10 12.30 -16.37
C ILE A 260 -21.20 11.45 -15.48
N ASN A 261 -20.00 11.16 -15.97
CA ASN A 261 -18.96 10.45 -15.22
C ASN A 261 -18.19 11.45 -14.36
N TYR A 262 -17.71 11.03 -13.19
CA TYR A 262 -16.90 11.87 -12.32
C TYR A 262 -15.73 11.11 -11.68
N GLY A 263 -14.70 11.84 -11.27
CA GLY A 263 -13.55 11.30 -10.57
C GLY A 263 -12.83 12.33 -9.71
N TYR A 264 -11.97 11.84 -8.83
CA TYR A 264 -11.23 12.66 -7.88
C TYR A 264 -9.87 13.06 -8.45
N ARG A 265 -9.52 14.35 -8.31
CA ARG A 265 -8.22 14.92 -8.72
C ARG A 265 -7.76 15.95 -7.68
N LYS A 266 -6.45 16.22 -7.57
CA LYS A 266 -5.92 17.45 -6.97
C LYS A 266 -5.36 18.41 -8.03
N GLY A 267 -5.47 19.71 -7.79
CA GLY A 267 -5.08 20.73 -8.77
C GLY A 267 -6.19 21.06 -9.77
N PHE A 268 -5.88 20.92 -11.06
CA PHE A 268 -6.65 21.47 -12.18
C PHE A 268 -6.80 20.46 -13.34
N SER A 269 -7.77 20.68 -14.24
CA SER A 269 -7.84 20.01 -15.55
C SER A 269 -6.95 20.70 -16.60
N GLU A 270 -6.66 20.04 -17.72
CA GLU A 270 -5.87 20.64 -18.79
C GLU A 270 -6.61 21.82 -19.47
N ALA A 271 -7.94 21.84 -19.42
CA ALA A 271 -8.73 22.99 -19.87
C ALA A 271 -8.60 24.19 -18.91
N GLU A 272 -8.63 23.97 -17.59
CA GLU A 272 -8.35 25.01 -16.59
C GLU A 272 -6.91 25.54 -16.70
N ILE A 273 -5.93 24.65 -16.94
CA ILE A 273 -4.52 25.02 -17.17
C ILE A 273 -4.36 25.81 -18.47
N THR A 274 -5.08 25.45 -19.54
CA THR A 274 -5.06 26.18 -20.82
C THR A 274 -5.69 27.57 -20.67
N LEU A 275 -6.83 27.69 -19.98
CA LEU A 275 -7.43 28.99 -19.63
C LEU A 275 -6.46 29.87 -18.83
N LEU A 276 -5.78 29.30 -17.83
CA LEU A 276 -4.74 29.99 -17.07
C LEU A 276 -3.55 30.40 -17.95
N ARG A 277 -3.14 29.58 -18.91
CA ARG A 277 -2.00 29.80 -19.82
C ARG A 277 -2.27 30.96 -20.79
N GLU A 278 -3.51 31.09 -21.26
CA GLU A 278 -3.96 32.17 -22.15
C GLU A 278 -4.27 33.47 -21.39
N ASN A 279 -5.02 33.39 -20.29
CA ASN A 279 -5.49 34.58 -19.57
C ASN A 279 -4.44 35.19 -18.63
N ARG A 280 -3.60 36.07 -19.18
CA ARG A 280 -2.57 36.81 -18.43
C ARG A 280 -3.12 37.78 -17.36
N THR A 281 -4.33 38.30 -17.50
CA THR A 281 -4.90 39.19 -16.45
C THR A 281 -5.37 38.38 -15.26
N LEU A 282 -5.89 37.17 -15.48
CA LEU A 282 -6.16 36.17 -14.44
C LEU A 282 -4.88 35.77 -13.70
N GLN A 283 -3.78 35.45 -14.40
CA GLN A 283 -2.47 35.19 -13.76
C GLN A 283 -2.02 36.35 -12.85
N ALA A 284 -2.13 37.59 -13.31
CA ALA A 284 -1.76 38.78 -12.54
C ALA A 284 -2.67 38.99 -11.30
N ARG A 285 -3.98 38.75 -11.45
CA ARG A 285 -4.96 38.78 -10.35
C ARG A 285 -4.64 37.71 -9.29
N ILE A 286 -4.27 36.50 -9.72
CA ILE A 286 -3.85 35.40 -8.83
C ILE A 286 -2.56 35.76 -8.07
N LEU A 287 -1.55 36.30 -8.75
CA LEU A 287 -0.29 36.72 -8.12
C LEU A 287 -0.44 37.88 -7.11
N GLN A 288 -1.51 38.67 -7.20
CA GLN A 288 -1.84 39.75 -6.26
C GLN A 288 -2.85 39.33 -5.18
N SER A 289 -3.28 38.06 -5.18
CA SER A 289 -4.28 37.53 -4.25
C SER A 289 -3.80 37.49 -2.80
N LYS A 290 -4.76 37.37 -1.87
CA LYS A 290 -4.55 37.11 -0.45
C LYS A 290 -5.39 35.91 -0.05
N SER A 291 -5.02 35.25 1.04
CA SER A 291 -5.86 34.22 1.66
C SER A 291 -7.27 34.76 1.94
N ASP A 292 -8.29 34.08 1.41
CA ASP A 292 -9.68 34.24 1.84
C ASP A 292 -10.15 32.91 2.43
N ASN A 293 -10.46 32.92 3.73
CA ASN A 293 -10.88 31.72 4.45
C ASN A 293 -12.22 31.17 3.96
N LYS A 294 -13.03 31.97 3.25
CA LYS A 294 -14.29 31.53 2.62
C LYS A 294 -14.09 30.49 1.52
N LEU A 295 -12.88 30.37 0.99
CA LEU A 295 -12.56 29.42 -0.08
C LEU A 295 -12.27 28.00 0.41
N TYR A 296 -12.43 27.71 1.71
CA TYR A 296 -12.25 26.38 2.29
C TYR A 296 -13.54 25.90 2.98
N LEU A 297 -13.73 24.58 3.10
CA LEU A 297 -14.82 24.02 3.88
C LEU A 297 -14.58 24.22 5.38
N ASP A 298 -15.30 25.20 5.96
CA ASP A 298 -15.29 25.51 7.39
C ASP A 298 -16.06 24.44 8.19
N ILE A 299 -15.36 23.32 8.45
CA ILE A 299 -15.85 22.19 9.24
C ILE A 299 -14.85 21.97 10.40
N GLU A 300 -15.28 22.30 11.61
CA GLU A 300 -14.47 22.18 12.83
C GLU A 300 -14.25 20.71 13.23
N LYS A 301 -12.99 20.27 13.30
CA LYS A 301 -12.62 19.02 13.98
C LYS A 301 -12.87 19.14 15.49
N GLY A 302 -13.18 18.02 16.14
CA GLY A 302 -13.25 17.93 17.61
C GLY A 302 -14.59 18.27 18.27
N VAL A 303 -15.57 18.82 17.56
CA VAL A 303 -16.84 19.27 18.18
C VAL A 303 -17.90 18.16 18.15
N ASN A 304 -18.41 17.79 19.34
CA ASN A 304 -19.37 16.70 19.56
C ASN A 304 -18.84 15.33 19.08
N ARG A 305 -17.59 14.99 19.40
CA ARG A 305 -17.04 13.63 19.17
C ARG A 305 -17.92 12.55 19.83
N LYS A 306 -18.20 11.48 19.10
CA LYS A 306 -18.95 10.30 19.53
C LYS A 306 -18.14 9.06 19.11
N PRO A 307 -17.34 8.46 20.02
CA PRO A 307 -16.48 7.35 19.64
C PRO A 307 -17.32 6.16 19.15
N LEU A 308 -16.89 5.53 18.05
CA LEU A 308 -17.54 4.34 17.49
C LEU A 308 -17.45 3.13 18.45
N TYR A 309 -16.38 3.08 19.26
CA TYR A 309 -16.13 2.09 20.29
C TYR A 309 -15.16 2.64 21.35
N GLU A 310 -15.22 2.12 22.58
CA GLU A 310 -14.22 2.44 23.63
C GLU A 310 -12.85 1.81 23.34
N SER A 311 -12.83 0.69 22.61
CA SER A 311 -11.64 0.01 22.10
C SER A 311 -12.01 -0.83 20.87
N HIS A 312 -11.09 -0.99 19.92
CA HIS A 312 -11.36 -1.75 18.69
C HIS A 312 -11.73 -3.21 19.01
N PRO A 313 -12.78 -3.79 18.38
CA PRO A 313 -13.07 -5.22 18.51
C PRO A 313 -11.84 -6.06 18.09
N LEU A 314 -11.32 -6.90 18.98
CA LEU A 314 -10.14 -7.75 18.71
C LEU A 314 -10.52 -9.16 18.18
N SER A 315 -11.75 -9.33 17.71
CA SER A 315 -12.15 -10.53 16.95
C SER A 315 -11.60 -10.47 15.53
N SER A 316 -11.49 -11.62 14.86
CA SER A 316 -11.07 -11.70 13.45
C SER A 316 -12.01 -10.87 12.55
N PHE A 317 -13.31 -11.06 12.72
CA PHE A 317 -14.36 -10.24 12.13
C PHE A 317 -15.30 -9.68 13.21
N SER A 318 -15.90 -8.52 12.96
CA SER A 318 -17.10 -8.03 13.65
C SER A 318 -17.91 -7.12 12.74
N TRP A 319 -19.21 -6.99 13.02
CA TRP A 319 -20.13 -6.09 12.31
C TRP A 319 -20.76 -5.05 13.25
N ALA A 320 -20.94 -3.82 12.75
CA ALA A 320 -21.79 -2.81 13.39
C ALA A 320 -22.57 -1.96 12.37
N THR A 321 -23.89 -1.89 12.50
CA THR A 321 -24.72 -0.90 11.80
C THR A 321 -24.84 0.36 12.65
N THR A 322 -24.59 1.56 12.10
CA THR A 322 -24.62 2.81 12.87
C THR A 322 -26.03 3.36 13.13
N ASP A 323 -27.11 2.59 12.90
CA ASP A 323 -28.51 3.01 13.13
C ASP A 323 -28.79 3.44 14.58
N ASN A 324 -27.96 2.98 15.53
CA ASN A 324 -28.01 3.37 16.94
C ASN A 324 -27.17 4.62 17.28
N MET A 325 -26.45 5.20 16.32
CA MET A 325 -25.62 6.39 16.52
C MET A 325 -26.25 7.61 15.84
N ASP A 326 -26.57 8.64 16.64
CA ASP A 326 -26.99 9.94 16.12
C ASP A 326 -25.84 10.64 15.39
N MET A 327 -25.79 10.43 14.06
CA MET A 327 -24.91 11.13 13.13
C MET A 327 -25.49 12.48 12.66
N GLY A 328 -26.69 12.87 13.14
CA GLY A 328 -27.43 14.03 12.68
C GLY A 328 -26.67 15.34 12.90
N ASP A 329 -26.00 15.49 14.04
CA ASP A 329 -25.14 16.63 14.38
C ASP A 329 -24.03 16.86 13.35
N TRP A 330 -23.27 15.82 13.00
CA TRP A 330 -22.17 15.91 12.03
C TRP A 330 -22.71 16.08 10.59
N SER A 331 -23.74 15.32 10.23
CA SER A 331 -24.40 15.37 8.91
C SER A 331 -24.97 16.77 8.63
N LYS A 332 -25.59 17.40 9.64
CA LYS A 332 -26.10 18.78 9.58
C LYS A 332 -24.98 19.81 9.42
N LYS A 333 -23.93 19.77 10.25
CA LYS A 333 -22.78 20.71 10.15
C LYS A 333 -22.12 20.66 8.77
N CYS A 334 -21.90 19.45 8.24
CA CYS A 334 -21.30 19.29 6.91
C CYS A 334 -22.22 19.83 5.81
N LYS A 335 -23.53 19.57 5.85
CA LYS A 335 -24.50 20.15 4.90
C LYS A 335 -24.57 21.68 5.00
N GLU A 336 -24.53 22.25 6.21
CA GLU A 336 -24.48 23.71 6.38
C GLU A 336 -23.19 24.32 5.81
N ALA A 337 -22.03 23.66 5.94
CA ALA A 337 -20.78 24.09 5.31
C ALA A 337 -20.84 23.97 3.77
N LEU A 338 -21.36 22.85 3.25
CA LEU A 338 -21.53 22.60 1.82
C LEU A 338 -22.49 23.60 1.16
N SER A 339 -23.64 23.90 1.77
CA SER A 339 -24.58 24.92 1.26
C SER A 339 -23.98 26.33 1.28
N LYS A 340 -23.19 26.70 2.30
CA LYS A 340 -22.44 27.97 2.29
C LYS A 340 -21.44 28.03 1.14
N PHE A 341 -20.79 26.91 0.82
CA PHE A 341 -19.82 26.79 -0.27
C PHE A 341 -20.48 26.75 -1.66
N GLU A 342 -21.67 26.15 -1.79
CA GLU A 342 -22.50 26.14 -2.99
C GLU A 342 -22.94 27.57 -3.35
N LEU A 343 -23.45 28.33 -2.37
CA LEU A 343 -23.78 29.76 -2.50
C LEU A 343 -22.56 30.65 -2.83
N LEU A 344 -21.34 30.20 -2.54
CA LEU A 344 -20.10 30.89 -2.93
C LEU A 344 -19.63 30.55 -4.35
N LYS A 345 -20.16 29.49 -4.98
CA LYS A 345 -19.92 29.14 -6.38
C LYS A 345 -21.02 29.64 -7.32
N GLU A 346 -22.24 29.76 -6.83
CA GLU A 346 -23.41 30.17 -7.63
C GLU A 346 -23.19 31.55 -8.31
N GLY A 347 -23.49 31.63 -9.61
CA GLY A 347 -23.34 32.86 -10.41
C GLY A 347 -21.91 33.28 -10.77
N LYS A 348 -20.86 32.53 -10.38
CA LYS A 348 -19.48 32.86 -10.78
C LYS A 348 -19.16 32.50 -12.23
N SER A 349 -18.25 33.26 -12.83
CA SER A 349 -17.68 32.94 -14.15
C SER A 349 -16.73 31.73 -14.08
N LYS A 350 -16.44 31.11 -15.24
CA LYS A 350 -15.44 30.02 -15.35
C LYS A 350 -14.08 30.50 -14.82
N ASP A 351 -13.64 31.69 -15.22
CA ASP A 351 -12.41 32.35 -14.75
C ASP A 351 -12.39 32.60 -13.24
N ASP A 352 -13.52 32.96 -12.61
CA ASP A 352 -13.60 33.15 -11.16
C ASP A 352 -13.52 31.84 -10.38
N ILE A 353 -14.07 30.74 -10.90
CA ILE A 353 -13.97 29.41 -10.29
C ILE A 353 -12.51 28.92 -10.33
N VAL A 354 -11.81 29.15 -11.44
CA VAL A 354 -10.38 28.81 -11.59
C VAL A 354 -9.49 29.74 -10.77
N TYR A 355 -9.84 31.03 -10.66
CA TYR A 355 -9.22 31.99 -9.74
C TYR A 355 -9.29 31.47 -8.30
N ASP A 356 -10.49 31.14 -7.82
CA ASP A 356 -10.69 30.64 -6.45
C ASP A 356 -9.87 29.38 -6.18
N LYS A 357 -9.84 28.43 -7.12
CA LYS A 357 -9.03 27.21 -6.98
C LYS A 357 -7.53 27.51 -6.92
N ALA A 358 -7.03 28.48 -7.70
CA ALA A 358 -5.65 28.91 -7.61
C ALA A 358 -5.33 29.59 -6.27
N VAL A 359 -6.24 30.40 -5.72
CA VAL A 359 -6.08 31.03 -4.40
C VAL A 359 -6.09 29.99 -3.26
N GLN A 360 -6.94 28.96 -3.35
CA GLN A 360 -6.94 27.82 -2.40
C GLN A 360 -5.59 27.09 -2.35
N ILE A 361 -4.94 26.91 -3.51
CA ILE A 361 -3.64 26.22 -3.59
C ILE A 361 -2.51 27.15 -3.13
N LEU A 362 -2.53 28.43 -3.49
CA LEU A 362 -1.47 29.38 -3.13
C LEU A 362 -1.49 29.79 -1.65
N HIS A 363 -2.65 29.86 -1.00
CA HIS A 363 -2.76 30.32 0.40
C HIS A 363 -3.17 29.22 1.39
N GLY A 364 -3.35 27.98 0.92
CA GLY A 364 -3.78 26.85 1.74
C GLY A 364 -2.64 26.15 2.48
N THR A 365 -2.76 24.83 2.65
CA THR A 365 -1.65 24.00 3.17
C THR A 365 -0.50 24.03 2.18
N ARG A 366 0.72 24.34 2.65
CA ARG A 366 1.93 24.21 1.82
C ARG A 366 2.18 22.74 1.50
N ASP A 367 1.99 22.40 0.23
CA ASP A 367 2.26 21.11 -0.35
C ASP A 367 2.89 21.26 -1.74
N GLU A 368 3.01 20.16 -2.48
CA GLU A 368 3.63 20.19 -3.80
C GLU A 368 2.83 20.98 -4.84
N MET A 369 1.50 21.00 -4.79
CA MET A 369 0.72 21.78 -5.75
C MET A 369 0.84 23.28 -5.48
N HIS A 370 1.06 23.69 -4.22
CA HIS A 370 1.51 25.04 -3.88
C HIS A 370 2.86 25.37 -4.54
N ASP A 371 3.88 24.53 -4.33
CA ASP A 371 5.22 24.72 -4.92
C ASP A 371 5.18 24.72 -6.47
N ILE A 372 4.42 23.80 -7.10
CA ILE A 372 4.28 23.73 -8.56
C ILE A 372 3.59 24.98 -9.09
N LEU A 373 2.42 25.36 -8.55
CA LEU A 373 1.65 26.51 -9.02
C LEU A 373 2.39 27.84 -8.82
N GLU A 374 3.05 28.03 -7.66
CA GLU A 374 3.79 29.25 -7.36
C GLU A 374 5.02 29.41 -8.29
N ASN A 375 5.69 28.31 -8.65
CA ASN A 375 6.75 28.32 -9.66
C ASN A 375 6.22 28.48 -11.09
N ALA A 376 5.10 27.84 -11.43
CA ALA A 376 4.48 27.94 -12.75
C ALA A 376 4.07 29.38 -13.06
N LEU A 377 3.42 30.08 -12.11
CA LEU A 377 3.03 31.49 -12.23
C LEU A 377 4.22 32.46 -12.29
N LYS A 378 5.38 32.09 -11.74
CA LYS A 378 6.64 32.84 -11.91
C LYS A 378 7.32 32.57 -13.26
N SER A 379 6.95 31.47 -13.94
CA SER A 379 7.49 31.09 -15.24
C SER A 379 6.68 31.69 -16.39
N SER A 380 7.35 32.06 -17.49
CA SER A 380 6.66 32.46 -18.72
C SER A 380 6.00 31.24 -19.38
N GLY A 381 4.66 31.12 -19.23
CA GLY A 381 3.85 30.11 -19.93
C GLY A 381 3.38 28.92 -19.08
N LEU A 382 3.47 28.98 -17.75
CA LEU A 382 3.06 27.91 -16.82
C LEU A 382 3.78 26.57 -17.09
N LYS A 383 5.11 26.62 -17.18
CA LYS A 383 5.96 25.44 -17.42
C LYS A 383 5.99 24.51 -16.20
N GLY A 384 5.86 23.21 -16.43
CA GLY A 384 5.79 22.17 -15.40
C GLY A 384 4.46 22.11 -14.63
N LEU A 385 3.41 22.79 -15.11
CA LEU A 385 2.03 22.62 -14.61
C LEU A 385 1.25 21.75 -15.60
N HIS A 386 0.84 20.57 -15.14
CA HIS A 386 0.11 19.56 -15.92
C HIS A 386 -1.09 19.07 -15.12
N ALA A 387 -2.11 18.54 -15.80
CA ALA A 387 -3.26 17.92 -15.15
C ALA A 387 -2.87 16.55 -14.55
N GLU A 388 -3.18 16.35 -13.26
CA GLU A 388 -3.09 15.03 -12.63
C GLU A 388 -4.15 14.07 -13.22
N CYS A 389 -4.09 12.80 -12.84
CA CYS A 389 -5.13 11.83 -13.17
C CYS A 389 -6.49 12.18 -12.54
N LEU A 390 -7.54 11.56 -13.09
CA LEU A 390 -8.79 11.31 -12.38
C LEU A 390 -8.77 9.87 -11.87
N THR A 391 -9.08 9.67 -10.58
CA THR A 391 -9.21 8.35 -9.96
C THR A 391 -10.57 8.19 -9.28
N ASP A 392 -10.95 6.94 -9.04
CA ASP A 392 -12.12 6.52 -8.24
C ASP A 392 -11.70 5.96 -6.86
N THR A 393 -10.39 5.89 -6.63
CA THR A 393 -9.74 5.47 -5.38
C THR A 393 -8.76 6.54 -4.91
N TRP A 394 -8.61 6.69 -3.59
CA TRP A 394 -7.70 7.67 -2.99
C TRP A 394 -7.10 7.18 -1.67
N ILE A 395 -5.82 7.48 -1.45
CA ILE A 395 -5.15 7.33 -0.15
C ILE A 395 -4.98 8.74 0.43
N GLY A 396 -5.64 9.01 1.56
CA GLY A 396 -5.53 10.28 2.27
C GLY A 396 -4.21 10.44 3.02
N ARG A 397 -3.97 11.63 3.59
CA ARG A 397 -2.77 11.88 4.42
C ARG A 397 -2.83 11.17 5.77
N GLU A 398 -4.00 11.09 6.41
CA GLU A 398 -4.23 10.37 7.67
C GLU A 398 -4.48 8.87 7.40
N ARG A 399 -4.78 8.07 8.43
CA ARG A 399 -5.09 6.62 8.31
C ARG A 399 -6.46 6.31 7.69
N PHE A 400 -6.78 6.91 6.55
CA PHE A 400 -7.93 6.50 5.74
C PHE A 400 -7.66 6.51 4.23
N ALA A 401 -8.28 5.54 3.55
CA ALA A 401 -8.41 5.49 2.11
C ALA A 401 -9.90 5.41 1.74
N PHE A 402 -10.26 5.75 0.51
CA PHE A 402 -11.62 5.55 0.00
C PHE A 402 -11.65 4.94 -1.41
N VAL A 403 -12.75 4.24 -1.68
CA VAL A 403 -13.11 3.60 -2.95
C VAL A 403 -14.53 4.03 -3.29
N ASP A 404 -14.73 4.66 -4.44
CA ASP A 404 -16.05 5.10 -4.91
C ASP A 404 -16.50 4.23 -6.09
N LEU A 405 -17.45 3.33 -5.85
CA LEU A 405 -17.93 2.36 -6.85
C LEU A 405 -18.81 2.99 -7.93
N SER A 406 -19.21 4.26 -7.76
CA SER A 406 -20.02 5.03 -8.71
C SER A 406 -19.20 6.07 -9.48
N ALA A 407 -17.89 6.17 -9.23
CA ALA A 407 -16.96 7.02 -9.98
C ALA A 407 -16.34 6.26 -11.17
N GLY A 408 -15.79 7.01 -12.14
CA GLY A 408 -15.19 6.44 -13.34
C GLY A 408 -16.19 6.13 -14.47
N PRO A 409 -15.91 5.13 -15.34
CA PRO A 409 -14.74 4.25 -15.33
C PRO A 409 -13.43 4.99 -15.62
N PHE A 410 -12.35 4.55 -14.97
CA PHE A 410 -10.99 5.05 -15.19
C PHE A 410 -9.98 3.91 -15.41
N THR A 411 -8.84 4.25 -16.01
CA THR A 411 -7.74 3.30 -16.33
C THR A 411 -6.38 3.94 -16.08
N TRP A 412 -5.42 3.21 -15.50
CA TRP A 412 -4.03 3.68 -15.34
C TRP A 412 -3.02 2.55 -15.10
N GLY A 413 -1.74 2.83 -15.38
CA GLY A 413 -0.63 1.88 -15.28
C GLY A 413 0.28 1.96 -16.52
N PRO A 414 1.13 0.96 -16.76
CA PRO A 414 1.91 0.83 -18.00
C PRO A 414 1.10 1.08 -19.28
N SER A 415 1.64 1.90 -20.20
CA SER A 415 0.95 2.28 -21.45
C SER A 415 0.65 1.11 -22.39
N VAL A 416 1.31 -0.01 -22.16
CA VAL A 416 1.47 -1.14 -23.08
C VAL A 416 0.69 -2.39 -22.64
N GLY A 417 -0.10 -2.27 -21.56
CA GLY A 417 -0.70 -3.41 -20.86
C GLY A 417 0.28 -4.07 -19.87
N GLY A 418 -0.23 -5.04 -19.12
CA GLY A 418 0.52 -5.78 -18.09
C GLY A 418 -0.42 -6.41 -17.06
N ASP A 419 0.08 -7.37 -16.29
CA ASP A 419 -0.64 -7.94 -15.14
C ASP A 419 -0.96 -6.82 -14.12
N GLY A 420 -2.19 -6.77 -13.61
CA GLY A 420 -2.60 -5.79 -12.59
C GLY A 420 -2.70 -4.33 -13.02
N VAL A 421 -2.66 -4.01 -14.32
CA VAL A 421 -3.04 -2.67 -14.83
C VAL A 421 -4.46 -2.34 -14.37
N ARG A 422 -4.69 -1.09 -13.91
CA ARG A 422 -6.02 -0.66 -13.50
C ARG A 422 -6.91 -0.49 -14.72
N THR A 423 -7.95 -1.32 -14.83
CA THR A 423 -8.97 -1.28 -15.88
C THR A 423 -10.36 -1.12 -15.26
N GLU A 424 -11.38 -0.90 -16.08
CA GLU A 424 -12.78 -0.77 -15.63
C GLU A 424 -13.40 -2.05 -15.02
N LEU A 425 -12.65 -3.15 -14.95
CA LEU A 425 -13.03 -4.41 -14.30
C LEU A 425 -12.34 -4.63 -12.94
N SER A 426 -11.34 -3.82 -12.58
CA SER A 426 -10.57 -4.00 -11.32
C SER A 426 -11.34 -3.64 -10.05
N LEU A 427 -12.47 -2.92 -10.15
CA LEU A 427 -13.38 -2.64 -9.03
C LEU A 427 -14.75 -3.29 -9.26
N PRO A 428 -15.44 -3.73 -8.20
CA PRO A 428 -16.80 -4.26 -8.30
C PRO A 428 -17.80 -3.15 -8.67
N ASN A 429 -18.37 -3.21 -9.87
CA ASN A 429 -19.30 -2.20 -10.37
C ASN A 429 -20.77 -2.64 -10.18
N VAL A 430 -21.49 -1.99 -9.26
CA VAL A 430 -22.88 -2.31 -8.89
C VAL A 430 -23.83 -2.24 -10.11
N ALA A 431 -23.62 -1.29 -11.02
CA ALA A 431 -24.43 -1.13 -12.22
C ALA A 431 -24.26 -2.28 -13.22
N LYS A 432 -23.04 -2.84 -13.36
CA LYS A 432 -22.75 -3.98 -14.24
C LYS A 432 -23.19 -5.32 -13.66
N THR A 433 -23.13 -5.49 -12.34
CA THR A 433 -23.47 -6.76 -11.66
C THR A 433 -24.95 -6.87 -11.30
N VAL A 434 -25.49 -5.88 -10.58
CA VAL A 434 -26.85 -5.92 -9.99
C VAL A 434 -27.83 -4.99 -10.71
N GLY A 435 -27.33 -3.94 -11.37
CA GLY A 435 -28.17 -3.02 -12.15
C GLY A 435 -28.89 -3.71 -13.31
N ALA A 436 -30.23 -3.61 -13.32
CA ALA A 436 -31.01 -3.89 -14.53
C ALA A 436 -30.52 -2.96 -15.66
N VAL A 437 -30.02 -3.57 -16.74
CA VAL A 437 -29.41 -2.83 -17.85
C VAL A 437 -30.50 -2.06 -18.60
N ALA A 438 -30.14 -0.92 -19.23
CA ALA A 438 -31.02 -0.22 -20.16
C ALA A 438 -31.61 -1.20 -21.19
N GLU A 439 -32.86 -0.99 -21.62
CA GLU A 439 -33.66 -1.98 -22.37
C GLU A 439 -32.98 -2.44 -23.67
N VAL A 440 -32.22 -3.54 -23.56
CA VAL A 440 -31.38 -4.10 -24.62
C VAL A 440 -32.24 -4.64 -25.76
N THR A 441 -31.86 -4.41 -27.02
CA THR A 441 -32.47 -5.06 -28.19
C THR A 441 -32.29 -6.57 -28.15
N GLU A 442 -33.08 -7.33 -28.91
CA GLU A 442 -32.98 -8.79 -28.87
C GLU A 442 -31.62 -9.30 -29.41
N GLU A 443 -31.10 -8.66 -30.46
CA GLU A 443 -29.79 -8.93 -31.06
C GLU A 443 -28.62 -8.65 -30.09
N GLU A 444 -28.60 -7.47 -29.46
CA GLU A 444 -27.59 -7.14 -28.44
C GLU A 444 -27.73 -8.00 -27.17
N ALA A 445 -28.91 -8.54 -26.89
CA ALA A 445 -29.15 -9.40 -25.73
C ALA A 445 -28.62 -10.82 -25.99
N GLU A 446 -28.76 -11.33 -27.21
CA GLU A 446 -28.12 -12.58 -27.63
C GLU A 446 -26.58 -12.47 -27.61
N GLU A 447 -26.01 -11.39 -28.17
CA GLU A 447 -24.56 -11.15 -28.15
C GLU A 447 -24.00 -11.15 -26.71
N LYS A 448 -24.65 -10.44 -25.79
CA LYS A 448 -24.25 -10.39 -24.37
C LYS A 448 -24.42 -11.73 -23.64
N LEU A 449 -25.39 -12.56 -24.04
CA LEU A 449 -25.52 -13.92 -23.53
C LEU A 449 -24.37 -14.80 -24.03
N GLN A 450 -24.07 -14.76 -25.34
CA GLN A 450 -22.97 -15.52 -25.94
C GLN A 450 -21.60 -15.13 -25.35
N ASP A 451 -21.34 -13.83 -25.13
CA ASP A 451 -20.12 -13.37 -24.45
C ASP A 451 -20.06 -13.81 -22.98
N THR A 452 -21.18 -13.77 -22.23
CA THR A 452 -21.22 -14.22 -20.82
C THR A 452 -20.95 -15.73 -20.71
N ILE A 453 -21.54 -16.53 -21.61
CA ILE A 453 -21.24 -17.96 -21.77
C ILE A 453 -19.75 -18.13 -22.07
N ARG A 454 -19.24 -17.44 -23.08
CA ARG A 454 -17.84 -17.55 -23.52
C ARG A 454 -16.84 -17.18 -22.43
N GLU A 455 -17.08 -16.10 -21.68
CA GLU A 455 -16.23 -15.69 -20.56
C GLU A 455 -16.20 -16.79 -19.48
N ARG A 456 -17.36 -17.21 -18.97
CA ARG A 456 -17.45 -18.23 -17.91
C ARG A 456 -16.80 -19.55 -18.34
N PHE A 457 -17.19 -20.08 -19.50
CA PHE A 457 -16.71 -21.38 -19.98
C PHE A 457 -15.27 -21.36 -20.51
N SER A 458 -14.68 -20.20 -20.82
CA SER A 458 -13.25 -20.10 -21.18
C SER A 458 -12.29 -20.52 -20.05
N SER A 459 -12.77 -20.57 -18.80
CA SER A 459 -12.00 -20.97 -17.62
C SER A 459 -12.00 -22.49 -17.35
N PHE A 460 -12.82 -23.27 -18.07
CA PHE A 460 -12.97 -24.70 -17.84
C PHE A 460 -11.93 -25.51 -18.63
N GLY A 461 -11.14 -26.33 -17.93
CA GLY A 461 -10.24 -27.32 -18.51
C GLY A 461 -10.92 -28.68 -18.75
N GLU A 462 -10.15 -29.68 -19.20
CA GLU A 462 -10.66 -31.02 -19.50
C GLU A 462 -11.06 -31.84 -18.24
N ASP A 463 -10.71 -31.38 -17.03
CA ASP A 463 -10.88 -32.11 -15.77
C ASP A 463 -12.23 -31.89 -15.03
N TYR A 464 -13.18 -31.12 -15.60
CA TYR A 464 -14.45 -30.81 -14.94
C TYR A 464 -15.55 -31.88 -15.16
N HIS A 465 -16.29 -32.21 -14.10
CA HIS A 465 -17.44 -33.12 -14.20
C HIS A 465 -18.67 -32.43 -14.83
N ALA A 466 -19.48 -33.17 -15.58
CA ALA A 466 -20.68 -32.66 -16.26
C ALA A 466 -21.66 -31.93 -15.32
N VAL A 467 -21.86 -32.38 -14.08
CA VAL A 467 -22.73 -31.71 -13.10
C VAL A 467 -22.22 -30.30 -12.74
N ASP A 468 -20.90 -30.06 -12.76
CA ASP A 468 -20.32 -28.73 -12.53
C ASP A 468 -20.45 -27.81 -13.76
N ILE A 469 -20.52 -28.38 -14.97
CA ILE A 469 -20.81 -27.65 -16.22
C ILE A 469 -22.28 -27.23 -16.25
N LEU A 470 -23.21 -28.15 -15.93
CA LEU A 470 -24.65 -27.86 -15.83
C LEU A 470 -24.95 -26.79 -14.77
N LEU A 471 -24.27 -26.85 -13.62
CA LEU A 471 -24.35 -25.80 -12.59
C LEU A 471 -23.91 -24.43 -13.12
N ALA A 472 -22.80 -24.38 -13.87
CA ALA A 472 -22.33 -23.13 -14.47
C ALA A 472 -23.28 -22.58 -15.57
N GLU A 473 -23.99 -23.46 -16.29
CA GLU A 473 -25.00 -23.04 -17.27
C GLU A 473 -26.24 -22.45 -16.58
N ILE A 474 -26.73 -23.08 -15.51
CA ILE A 474 -27.78 -22.52 -14.63
C ILE A 474 -27.35 -21.17 -14.08
N ASP A 475 -26.11 -21.05 -13.60
CA ASP A 475 -25.57 -19.80 -13.05
C ASP A 475 -25.52 -18.66 -14.08
N VAL A 476 -25.24 -18.97 -15.36
CA VAL A 476 -25.30 -18.01 -16.47
C VAL A 476 -26.74 -17.61 -16.79
N TYR A 477 -27.67 -18.58 -16.86
CA TYR A 477 -29.08 -18.30 -17.15
C TYR A 477 -29.76 -17.51 -16.02
N GLU A 478 -29.47 -17.81 -14.74
CA GLU A 478 -29.90 -16.98 -13.60
C GLU A 478 -29.37 -15.54 -13.69
N LEU A 479 -28.06 -15.38 -13.94
CA LEU A 479 -27.42 -14.07 -14.06
C LEU A 479 -28.04 -13.23 -15.19
N PHE A 480 -28.32 -13.85 -16.34
CA PHE A 480 -28.91 -13.16 -17.49
C PHE A 480 -30.39 -12.81 -17.26
N ALA A 481 -31.18 -13.77 -16.78
CA ALA A 481 -32.62 -13.60 -16.57
C ALA A 481 -32.93 -12.51 -15.54
N PHE A 482 -32.22 -12.50 -14.41
CA PHE A 482 -32.31 -11.45 -13.39
C PHE A 482 -32.03 -10.05 -13.97
N LYS A 483 -31.08 -9.96 -14.91
CA LYS A 483 -30.54 -8.70 -15.45
C LYS A 483 -31.30 -8.15 -16.67
N HIS A 484 -31.99 -9.01 -17.43
CA HIS A 484 -32.59 -8.66 -18.74
C HIS A 484 -34.07 -9.05 -18.92
N CYS A 485 -34.65 -9.87 -18.03
CA CYS A 485 -36.01 -10.40 -18.15
C CYS A 485 -36.92 -10.00 -16.96
N VAL A 486 -36.43 -10.13 -15.72
CA VAL A 486 -37.23 -9.84 -14.51
C VAL A 486 -37.66 -8.37 -14.46
N GLY A 487 -38.95 -8.13 -14.22
CA GLY A 487 -39.53 -6.79 -14.07
C GLY A 487 -39.72 -6.00 -15.38
N ARG A 488 -39.44 -6.60 -16.55
CA ARG A 488 -39.54 -5.94 -17.86
C ARG A 488 -40.99 -5.87 -18.36
N ARG A 489 -41.36 -4.75 -18.99
CA ARG A 489 -42.73 -4.52 -19.53
C ARG A 489 -42.98 -5.15 -20.90
N VAL A 490 -41.92 -5.54 -21.60
CA VAL A 490 -41.95 -6.17 -22.93
C VAL A 490 -41.15 -7.45 -22.83
N GLN A 491 -41.76 -8.57 -23.21
CA GLN A 491 -41.16 -9.89 -23.18
C GLN A 491 -40.24 -10.09 -24.40
N LEU A 492 -38.97 -10.42 -24.18
CA LEU A 492 -38.10 -10.96 -25.23
C LEU A 492 -38.50 -12.41 -25.53
N ALA A 493 -38.36 -12.87 -26.77
CA ALA A 493 -38.42 -14.28 -27.10
C ALA A 493 -37.27 -15.06 -26.44
N LEU A 494 -36.08 -14.47 -26.37
CA LEU A 494 -34.92 -15.06 -25.66
C LEU A 494 -35.21 -15.37 -24.18
N CYS A 495 -36.00 -14.53 -23.49
CA CYS A 495 -36.42 -14.78 -22.12
C CYS A 495 -37.33 -16.01 -21.98
N LYS A 496 -38.08 -16.36 -23.03
CA LYS A 496 -38.93 -17.57 -23.07
C LYS A 496 -38.10 -18.80 -23.44
N GLU A 497 -37.12 -18.66 -24.34
CA GLU A 497 -36.18 -19.75 -24.67
C GLU A 497 -35.35 -20.17 -23.45
N LEU A 498 -34.91 -19.22 -22.62
CA LEU A 498 -34.20 -19.51 -21.36
C LEU A 498 -35.06 -20.30 -20.36
N ASP A 499 -36.37 -20.05 -20.33
CA ASP A 499 -37.33 -20.80 -19.50
C ASP A 499 -37.47 -22.26 -20.00
N GLU A 500 -37.48 -22.45 -21.32
CA GLU A 500 -37.50 -23.76 -21.98
C GLU A 500 -36.19 -24.53 -21.75
N ARG A 501 -35.02 -23.90 -21.95
CA ARG A 501 -33.70 -24.49 -21.67
C ARG A 501 -33.49 -24.84 -20.19
N MET A 502 -34.01 -24.03 -19.26
CA MET A 502 -33.98 -24.36 -17.82
C MET A 502 -34.81 -25.61 -17.50
N GLY A 503 -35.88 -25.86 -18.27
CA GLY A 503 -36.63 -27.12 -18.25
C GLY A 503 -35.81 -28.32 -18.75
N ASP A 504 -35.03 -28.16 -19.82
CA ASP A 504 -34.14 -29.22 -20.32
C ASP A 504 -33.02 -29.55 -19.33
N LEU A 505 -32.39 -28.54 -18.72
CA LEU A 505 -31.38 -28.71 -17.66
C LEU A 505 -31.95 -29.43 -16.44
N LYS A 506 -33.23 -29.21 -16.09
CA LYS A 506 -33.92 -29.97 -15.03
C LYS A 506 -33.98 -31.46 -15.37
N ASN A 507 -34.40 -31.79 -16.60
CA ASN A 507 -34.52 -33.18 -17.05
C ASN A 507 -33.16 -33.91 -17.00
N GLU A 508 -32.06 -33.25 -17.36
CA GLU A 508 -30.72 -33.86 -17.26
C GLU A 508 -30.27 -34.06 -15.81
N LEU A 509 -30.49 -33.08 -14.92
CA LEU A 509 -30.14 -33.19 -13.50
C LEU A 509 -30.94 -34.27 -12.75
N GLU A 510 -32.20 -34.52 -13.11
CA GLU A 510 -32.97 -35.65 -12.57
C GLU A 510 -32.37 -37.02 -12.97
N GLY A 511 -31.68 -37.09 -14.11
CA GLY A 511 -30.87 -38.26 -14.51
C GLY A 511 -29.71 -38.53 -13.55
N TYR A 512 -28.99 -37.50 -13.10
CA TYR A 512 -27.90 -37.67 -12.14
C TYR A 512 -28.37 -38.05 -10.73
N ASN A 513 -29.61 -37.74 -10.36
CA ASN A 513 -30.24 -38.16 -9.10
C ASN A 513 -30.59 -39.67 -9.08
N THR A 514 -30.85 -40.26 -10.25
CA THR A 514 -31.34 -41.65 -10.37
C THR A 514 -30.27 -42.69 -10.71
N GLY A 515 -29.06 -42.28 -11.12
CA GLY A 515 -27.94 -43.17 -11.50
C GLY A 515 -26.92 -43.48 -10.39
N ASP A 516 -25.90 -44.27 -10.73
CA ASP A 516 -24.76 -44.64 -9.86
C ASP A 516 -23.69 -43.53 -9.75
N SER A 517 -24.11 -42.27 -9.63
CA SER A 517 -23.24 -41.10 -9.42
C SER A 517 -22.79 -40.96 -7.94
N ASP A 518 -21.66 -40.31 -7.70
CA ASP A 518 -21.11 -40.07 -6.36
C ASP A 518 -22.06 -39.27 -5.45
N GLU A 519 -22.08 -39.57 -4.15
CA GLU A 519 -22.81 -38.83 -3.11
C GLU A 519 -22.65 -37.30 -3.21
N ILE A 520 -21.43 -36.82 -3.50
CA ILE A 520 -21.13 -35.39 -3.64
C ILE A 520 -21.86 -34.79 -4.86
N ASN A 521 -21.87 -35.51 -5.98
CA ASN A 521 -22.48 -35.07 -7.23
C ASN A 521 -24.01 -35.21 -7.18
N LYS A 522 -24.54 -36.23 -6.49
CA LYS A 522 -25.97 -36.33 -6.13
C LYS A 522 -26.42 -35.15 -5.29
N LYS A 523 -25.64 -34.76 -4.27
CA LYS A 523 -25.96 -33.58 -3.46
C LYS A 523 -25.95 -32.28 -4.29
N LYS A 524 -24.93 -32.07 -5.14
CA LYS A 524 -24.89 -30.94 -6.08
C LYS A 524 -26.15 -30.88 -6.95
N ALA A 525 -26.53 -32.00 -7.57
CA ALA A 525 -27.71 -32.07 -8.42
C ALA A 525 -29.02 -31.82 -7.64
N LEU A 526 -29.16 -32.36 -6.42
CA LEU A 526 -30.33 -32.12 -5.57
C LEU A 526 -30.44 -30.66 -5.09
N ASP A 527 -29.32 -29.97 -4.85
CA ASP A 527 -29.33 -28.54 -4.50
C ASP A 527 -29.56 -27.66 -5.76
N ALA A 528 -29.11 -28.09 -6.94
CA ALA A 528 -29.43 -27.45 -8.23
C ALA A 528 -30.93 -27.57 -8.59
N LEU A 529 -31.53 -28.75 -8.45
CA LEU A 529 -32.95 -28.98 -8.73
C LEU A 529 -33.86 -28.09 -7.87
N LYS A 530 -33.49 -27.81 -6.61
CA LYS A 530 -34.20 -26.85 -5.75
C LYS A 530 -34.13 -25.41 -6.25
N ARG A 531 -33.00 -24.98 -6.84
CA ARG A 531 -32.87 -23.67 -7.49
C ARG A 531 -33.83 -23.58 -8.67
N ILE A 532 -33.86 -24.60 -9.52
CA ILE A 532 -34.79 -24.68 -10.66
C ILE A 532 -36.26 -24.73 -10.19
N GLU A 533 -36.58 -25.39 -9.07
CA GLU A 533 -37.94 -25.35 -8.50
C GLU A 533 -38.34 -23.99 -7.92
N SER A 534 -37.38 -23.12 -7.62
CA SER A 534 -37.63 -21.71 -7.27
C SER A 534 -37.67 -20.76 -8.47
N TRP A 535 -37.32 -21.24 -9.67
CA TRP A 535 -37.32 -20.45 -10.90
C TRP A 535 -38.72 -19.99 -11.28
N ASN A 536 -38.93 -18.67 -11.42
CA ASN A 536 -40.18 -18.13 -11.95
C ASN A 536 -39.97 -16.73 -12.55
N LEU A 537 -39.94 -16.65 -13.88
CA LEU A 537 -39.55 -15.44 -14.59
C LEU A 537 -40.65 -14.35 -14.65
N PHE A 538 -41.89 -14.68 -14.30
CA PHE A 538 -43.08 -13.89 -14.65
C PHE A 538 -44.07 -13.66 -13.48
N ARG A 539 -43.60 -13.58 -12.21
CA ARG A 539 -44.47 -13.24 -11.07
C ARG A 539 -44.79 -11.74 -10.98
N ASP A 540 -46.06 -11.41 -10.75
CA ASP A 540 -46.54 -10.05 -10.42
C ASP A 540 -46.23 -9.61 -8.97
N THR A 541 -45.79 -10.53 -8.10
CA THR A 541 -45.59 -10.27 -6.67
C THR A 541 -44.15 -9.83 -6.34
N LYS A 542 -44.00 -8.64 -5.76
CA LYS A 542 -42.77 -8.20 -5.08
C LYS A 542 -42.55 -8.97 -3.77
N GLU A 543 -42.14 -10.23 -3.88
CA GLU A 543 -41.49 -10.94 -2.78
C GLU A 543 -40.01 -10.53 -2.74
N GLU A 544 -39.49 -10.17 -1.56
CA GLU A 544 -38.07 -9.88 -1.39
C GLU A 544 -37.26 -11.15 -1.66
N HIS A 545 -36.59 -11.21 -2.82
CA HIS A 545 -35.77 -12.35 -3.18
C HIS A 545 -34.50 -12.38 -2.34
N GLN A 546 -34.59 -13.03 -1.17
CA GLN A 546 -33.46 -13.50 -0.37
C GLN A 546 -32.74 -14.72 -1.01
N GLY A 547 -33.15 -15.12 -2.22
CA GLY A 547 -32.40 -16.03 -3.08
C GLY A 547 -31.09 -15.37 -3.52
N TYR A 548 -29.97 -15.93 -3.07
CA TYR A 548 -28.62 -15.52 -3.45
C TYR A 548 -28.44 -15.66 -4.96
N THR A 549 -28.47 -14.54 -5.69
CA THR A 549 -28.20 -14.55 -7.13
C THR A 549 -26.70 -14.59 -7.41
N VAL A 550 -26.32 -15.26 -8.50
CA VAL A 550 -24.93 -15.31 -8.99
C VAL A 550 -24.35 -13.89 -9.19
N ALA A 551 -25.18 -12.92 -9.58
CA ALA A 551 -24.81 -11.51 -9.65
C ALA A 551 -24.31 -10.94 -8.31
N ARG A 552 -24.99 -11.29 -7.21
CA ARG A 552 -24.72 -10.82 -5.85
C ARG A 552 -23.49 -11.49 -5.26
N ASP A 553 -23.36 -12.82 -5.39
CA ASP A 553 -22.16 -13.53 -4.96
C ASP A 553 -20.93 -13.18 -5.82
N SER A 554 -21.08 -12.93 -7.13
CA SER A 554 -19.97 -12.44 -7.97
C SER A 554 -19.54 -11.01 -7.59
N PHE A 555 -20.48 -10.12 -7.23
CA PHE A 555 -20.16 -8.81 -6.66
C PHE A 555 -19.42 -8.93 -5.32
N LEU A 556 -19.89 -9.78 -4.42
CA LEU A 556 -19.27 -10.01 -3.11
C LEU A 556 -17.87 -10.62 -3.22
N ALA A 557 -17.65 -11.53 -4.17
CA ALA A 557 -16.32 -12.08 -4.47
C ALA A 557 -15.34 -11.00 -4.99
N HIS A 558 -15.78 -10.14 -5.92
CA HIS A 558 -14.95 -9.02 -6.42
C HIS A 558 -14.68 -7.99 -5.32
N LEU A 559 -15.66 -7.69 -4.46
CA LEU A 559 -15.52 -6.83 -3.29
C LEU A 559 -14.54 -7.40 -2.25
N GLY A 560 -14.62 -8.70 -1.95
CA GLY A 560 -13.69 -9.39 -1.05
C GLY A 560 -12.26 -9.39 -1.60
N SER A 561 -12.08 -9.67 -2.90
CA SER A 561 -10.79 -9.59 -3.59
C SER A 561 -10.19 -8.19 -3.53
N MET A 562 -10.99 -7.16 -3.81
CA MET A 562 -10.58 -5.75 -3.72
C MET A 562 -10.16 -5.35 -2.30
N LEU A 563 -10.91 -5.75 -1.28
CA LEU A 563 -10.60 -5.42 0.12
C LEU A 563 -9.39 -6.21 0.68
N TRP A 564 -9.20 -7.47 0.25
CA TRP A 564 -7.97 -8.24 0.51
C TRP A 564 -6.75 -7.58 -0.13
N GLY A 565 -6.87 -7.16 -1.40
CA GLY A 565 -5.86 -6.36 -2.10
C GLY A 565 -5.56 -5.05 -1.37
N SER A 566 -6.58 -4.39 -0.84
CA SER A 566 -6.44 -3.13 -0.09
C SER A 566 -5.66 -3.29 1.21
N ILE A 567 -5.93 -4.36 1.98
CA ILE A 567 -5.08 -4.73 3.13
C ILE A 567 -3.63 -4.94 2.67
N ARG A 568 -3.45 -5.73 1.62
CA ARG A 568 -2.15 -6.20 1.11
C ARG A 568 -1.30 -5.12 0.44
N HIS A 569 -1.89 -4.06 -0.12
CA HIS A 569 -1.19 -3.00 -0.85
C HIS A 569 -1.15 -1.65 -0.12
N VAL A 570 -2.08 -1.37 0.80
CA VAL A 570 -2.14 -0.10 1.55
C VAL A 570 -1.78 -0.27 3.02
N ILE A 571 -2.33 -1.27 3.69
CA ILE A 571 -2.19 -1.44 5.15
C ILE A 571 -0.91 -2.20 5.50
N ALA A 572 -0.57 -3.24 4.73
CA ALA A 572 0.56 -4.13 4.97
C ALA A 572 1.32 -4.53 3.67
N PRO A 573 1.79 -3.56 2.87
CA PRO A 573 2.62 -3.84 1.68
C PRO A 573 3.94 -4.53 2.02
N SER A 574 4.49 -5.25 1.03
CA SER A 574 5.85 -5.79 1.11
C SER A 574 6.90 -4.68 1.17
N VAL A 575 8.04 -4.98 1.80
CA VAL A 575 9.21 -4.08 1.88
C VAL A 575 10.41 -4.62 1.11
N SER A 576 11.50 -3.86 1.01
CA SER A 576 12.78 -4.35 0.49
C SER A 576 13.35 -5.51 1.34
N HIS A 577 14.06 -6.44 0.71
CA HIS A 577 14.75 -7.60 1.30
C HIS A 577 15.85 -7.31 2.34
N ARG A 578 16.24 -6.06 2.57
CA ARG A 578 17.36 -5.72 3.45
C ARG A 578 16.93 -5.58 4.90
N ALA A 579 17.87 -5.72 5.82
CA ALA A 579 17.68 -5.34 7.22
C ALA A 579 17.63 -3.80 7.34
N HIS A 580 16.46 -3.25 7.66
CA HIS A 580 16.27 -1.81 7.90
C HIS A 580 16.11 -1.55 9.40
N HIS A 581 17.13 -0.95 10.02
CA HIS A 581 17.12 -0.65 11.46
C HIS A 581 16.68 0.79 11.76
N TYR A 582 16.10 1.01 12.94
CA TYR A 582 15.85 2.36 13.44
C TYR A 582 17.15 3.06 13.85
N TYR A 583 17.33 4.30 13.40
CA TYR A 583 18.39 5.20 13.85
C TYR A 583 17.78 6.53 14.35
N GLU A 584 18.29 7.05 15.46
CA GLU A 584 17.83 8.32 16.05
C GLU A 584 18.12 9.53 15.14
N LYS A 585 19.22 9.46 14.38
CA LYS A 585 19.75 10.54 13.55
C LYS A 585 20.04 10.06 12.14
N LEU A 586 19.49 10.74 11.14
CA LEU A 586 19.77 10.51 9.72
C LEU A 586 20.59 11.67 9.16
N SER A 587 21.81 11.38 8.69
CA SER A 587 22.74 12.36 8.14
C SER A 587 22.74 12.27 6.60
N PHE A 588 21.90 13.08 5.98
CA PHE A 588 21.81 13.21 4.52
C PHE A 588 23.05 13.92 3.97
N GLN A 589 23.71 13.29 3.01
CA GLN A 589 24.86 13.85 2.29
C GLN A 589 24.45 14.07 0.83
N LEU A 590 24.14 15.31 0.47
CA LEU A 590 23.70 15.66 -0.88
C LEU A 590 24.91 15.97 -1.76
N TYR A 591 25.22 15.09 -2.71
CA TYR A 591 26.31 15.25 -3.67
C TYR A 591 25.74 15.69 -5.02
N PHE A 592 25.76 16.99 -5.29
CA PHE A 592 25.36 17.54 -6.59
C PHE A 592 26.50 17.36 -7.58
N VAL A 593 26.26 16.60 -8.66
CA VAL A 593 27.25 16.29 -9.69
C VAL A 593 26.88 17.01 -10.98
N THR A 594 27.73 17.93 -11.44
CA THR A 594 27.55 18.69 -12.68
C THR A 594 28.61 18.37 -13.73
N GLN A 595 28.27 18.49 -15.01
CA GLN A 595 29.22 18.27 -16.10
C GLN A 595 30.38 19.28 -16.08
N GLU A 596 30.06 20.57 -16.02
CA GLU A 596 31.01 21.67 -15.84
C GLU A 596 31.14 22.09 -14.37
N LYS A 597 32.06 23.03 -14.08
CA LYS A 597 32.38 23.50 -12.73
C LYS A 597 31.47 24.68 -12.31
N ALA A 598 30.34 24.38 -11.68
CA ALA A 598 29.48 25.40 -11.08
C ALA A 598 30.21 26.14 -9.92
N ARG A 599 29.97 27.46 -9.76
CA ARG A 599 30.65 28.26 -8.71
C ARG A 599 29.93 28.24 -7.36
N SER A 600 28.65 27.86 -7.33
CA SER A 600 27.85 27.77 -6.11
C SER A 600 26.61 26.90 -6.34
N ILE A 601 26.18 26.18 -5.30
CA ILE A 601 24.91 25.45 -5.27
C ILE A 601 23.71 26.39 -5.56
N LYS A 602 23.82 27.68 -5.20
CA LYS A 602 22.80 28.71 -5.53
C LYS A 602 22.63 29.01 -7.02
N GLN A 603 23.49 28.47 -7.89
CA GLN A 603 23.40 28.62 -9.34
C GLN A 603 22.85 27.36 -10.03
N LEU A 604 22.62 26.27 -9.29
CA LEU A 604 22.04 25.04 -9.82
C LEU A 604 20.51 25.20 -10.00
N PRO A 605 19.89 24.47 -10.94
CA PRO A 605 18.43 24.42 -11.11
C PRO A 605 17.74 23.59 -10.00
N VAL A 606 18.13 23.77 -8.73
CA VAL A 606 17.77 22.89 -7.61
C VAL A 606 17.17 23.70 -6.46
N ASN A 607 15.90 23.44 -6.11
CA ASN A 607 15.30 24.00 -4.90
C ASN A 607 15.71 23.17 -3.67
N VAL A 608 16.92 23.44 -3.16
CA VAL A 608 17.49 22.77 -1.98
C VAL A 608 16.57 22.88 -0.75
N LYS A 609 15.83 23.98 -0.59
CA LYS A 609 14.88 24.15 0.52
C LYS A 609 13.76 23.11 0.44
N SER A 610 13.10 23.01 -0.72
CA SER A 610 12.04 22.02 -0.95
C SER A 610 12.56 20.60 -0.75
N ILE A 611 13.77 20.27 -1.24
CA ILE A 611 14.43 18.97 -0.97
C ILE A 611 14.66 18.72 0.53
N THR A 612 15.10 19.71 1.31
CA THR A 612 15.28 19.52 2.77
C THR A 612 13.96 19.39 3.52
N GLU A 613 12.94 20.16 3.14
CA GLU A 613 11.59 20.07 3.75
C GLU A 613 10.90 18.75 3.37
N SER A 614 11.15 18.25 2.15
CA SER A 614 10.54 17.03 1.64
C SER A 614 11.24 15.76 2.16
N LEU A 615 12.58 15.72 2.23
CA LEU A 615 13.31 14.65 2.91
C LEU A 615 12.99 14.56 4.41
N ASN A 616 12.66 15.68 5.06
CA ASN A 616 12.17 15.67 6.45
C ASN A 616 10.80 14.98 6.60
N SER A 617 9.99 14.86 5.54
CA SER A 617 8.70 14.17 5.59
C SER A 617 8.80 12.64 5.63
N VAL A 618 9.98 12.08 5.38
CA VAL A 618 10.30 10.64 5.51
C VAL A 618 10.58 10.23 6.96
N LEU A 619 10.84 11.20 7.85
CA LEU A 619 11.27 10.94 9.23
C LEU A 619 10.08 10.55 10.12
N LEU A 620 10.25 9.51 10.94
CA LEU A 620 9.35 9.27 12.06
C LEU A 620 9.49 10.40 13.09
N ARG A 621 8.40 10.70 13.82
CA ARG A 621 8.25 11.84 14.76
C ARG A 621 9.37 12.00 15.82
N HIS A 622 10.19 10.98 16.07
CA HIS A 622 11.31 10.98 17.03
C HIS A 622 12.71 11.04 16.39
N GLN A 623 12.83 10.88 15.07
CA GLN A 623 14.09 10.94 14.35
C GLN A 623 14.52 12.38 14.06
N LYS A 624 15.82 12.61 13.89
CA LYS A 624 16.40 13.94 13.62
C LYS A 624 17.26 13.92 12.36
N SER A 625 17.04 14.87 11.47
CA SER A 625 17.88 15.05 10.29
C SER A 625 19.11 15.90 10.56
N MET A 626 20.17 15.61 9.80
CA MET A 626 21.29 16.50 9.54
C MET A 626 21.52 16.51 8.02
N PHE A 627 21.88 17.67 7.47
CA PHE A 627 22.13 17.81 6.03
C PHE A 627 23.55 18.36 5.80
N SER A 628 24.31 17.68 4.95
CA SER A 628 25.53 18.20 4.34
C SER A 628 25.35 18.30 2.83
N GLN A 629 26.05 19.24 2.21
CA GLN A 629 25.92 19.57 0.79
C GLN A 629 27.30 19.67 0.16
N HIS A 630 27.50 18.92 -0.91
CA HIS A 630 28.76 18.77 -1.63
C HIS A 630 28.51 19.06 -3.11
N LEU A 631 29.49 19.67 -3.77
CA LEU A 631 29.42 20.02 -5.19
C LEU A 631 30.61 19.39 -5.89
N LEU A 632 30.33 18.47 -6.82
CA LEU A 632 31.31 17.72 -7.59
C LEU A 632 31.16 18.05 -9.07
N SER A 633 32.26 18.08 -9.81
CA SER A 633 32.23 18.28 -11.26
C SER A 633 32.90 17.13 -11.99
N LEU A 634 32.23 16.60 -13.03
CA LEU A 634 32.81 15.61 -13.93
C LEU A 634 34.08 16.14 -14.62
N SER A 635 34.19 17.46 -14.81
CA SER A 635 35.39 18.11 -15.36
C SER A 635 36.57 18.19 -14.38
N ASP A 636 36.31 18.21 -13.07
CA ASP A 636 37.36 18.25 -12.04
C ASP A 636 37.81 16.86 -11.59
N GLU A 637 36.94 15.85 -11.69
CA GLU A 637 37.18 14.49 -11.19
C GLU A 637 37.16 13.43 -12.32
N PRO A 638 38.33 13.11 -12.94
CA PRO A 638 38.42 12.09 -14.00
C PRO A 638 37.89 10.71 -13.58
N ALA A 639 38.00 10.39 -12.29
CA ALA A 639 37.47 9.19 -11.68
C ALA A 639 35.93 9.10 -11.77
N LEU A 640 35.24 10.15 -11.31
CA LEU A 640 33.78 10.26 -11.36
C LEU A 640 33.27 10.31 -12.81
N MET A 641 33.99 11.00 -13.69
CA MET A 641 33.67 11.02 -15.13
C MET A 641 33.86 9.66 -15.81
N MET A 642 34.89 8.89 -15.44
CA MET A 642 35.04 7.51 -15.91
C MET A 642 33.87 6.64 -15.45
N ALA A 643 33.46 6.75 -14.18
CA ALA A 643 32.31 6.01 -13.64
C ALA A 643 31.00 6.36 -14.40
N PHE A 644 30.73 7.65 -14.61
CA PHE A 644 29.58 8.14 -15.38
C PHE A 644 29.59 7.64 -16.82
N SER A 645 30.73 7.74 -17.52
CA SER A 645 30.89 7.26 -18.90
C SER A 645 30.71 5.73 -19.01
N MET A 646 31.29 4.96 -18.08
CA MET A 646 31.14 3.50 -18.04
C MET A 646 29.71 3.06 -17.69
N ALA A 647 28.93 3.89 -16.99
CA ALA A 647 27.53 3.62 -16.67
C ALA A 647 26.55 4.07 -17.77
N ARG A 648 26.89 5.05 -18.62
CA ARG A 648 25.97 5.59 -19.64
C ARG A 648 25.63 4.54 -20.71
N ARG A 649 24.35 4.42 -21.02
CA ARG A 649 23.73 3.50 -21.99
C ARG A 649 22.66 4.24 -22.79
N ALA A 650 22.17 3.59 -23.84
CA ALA A 650 20.94 3.97 -24.53
C ALA A 650 20.07 2.71 -24.72
N ALA A 651 18.75 2.88 -24.69
CA ALA A 651 17.80 1.82 -25.01
C ALA A 651 16.63 2.38 -25.82
N ALA A 652 16.11 1.57 -26.74
CA ALA A 652 14.83 1.83 -27.38
C ALA A 652 13.71 1.50 -26.38
N VAL A 653 13.01 2.52 -25.90
CA VAL A 653 11.82 2.37 -25.06
C VAL A 653 10.61 2.26 -25.98
N PRO A 654 9.80 1.18 -25.89
CA PRO A 654 8.51 1.11 -26.56
C PRO A 654 7.46 1.93 -25.81
N LEU A 655 6.64 2.67 -26.56
CA LEU A 655 5.47 3.40 -26.10
C LEU A 655 4.29 3.05 -27.00
N LEU A 656 3.18 2.60 -26.41
CA LEU A 656 1.91 2.49 -27.12
C LEU A 656 1.15 3.82 -26.96
N LEU A 657 0.75 4.41 -28.08
CA LEU A 657 -0.05 5.64 -28.09
C LEU A 657 -1.55 5.31 -28.11
N VAL A 658 -2.37 6.28 -27.69
CA VAL A 658 -3.84 6.18 -27.55
C VAL A 658 -4.55 5.67 -28.81
N ASN A 659 -3.99 5.94 -29.97
CA ASN A 659 -4.49 5.54 -31.29
C ASN A 659 -4.06 4.10 -31.70
N GLY A 660 -3.54 3.31 -30.76
CA GLY A 660 -3.00 1.97 -31.01
C GLY A 660 -1.66 1.94 -31.74
N THR A 661 -1.04 3.08 -32.03
CA THR A 661 0.25 3.11 -32.76
C THR A 661 1.44 2.91 -31.82
N TYR A 662 2.35 2.04 -32.24
CA TYR A 662 3.61 1.80 -31.55
C TYR A 662 4.65 2.87 -31.94
N LYS A 663 5.10 3.64 -30.95
CA LYS A 663 6.20 4.60 -31.05
C LYS A 663 7.38 4.03 -30.26
N SER A 664 8.60 4.12 -30.78
CA SER A 664 9.79 3.79 -29.98
C SER A 664 10.73 4.99 -29.87
N THR A 665 11.10 5.33 -28.65
CA THR A 665 11.98 6.46 -28.32
C THR A 665 13.31 5.94 -27.80
N VAL A 666 14.42 6.38 -28.41
CA VAL A 666 15.75 6.03 -27.91
C VAL A 666 16.10 6.95 -26.74
N SER A 667 16.08 6.40 -25.54
CA SER A 667 16.32 7.14 -24.29
C SER A 667 17.74 6.84 -23.77
N THR A 668 18.45 7.87 -23.29
CA THR A 668 19.73 7.68 -22.60
C THR A 668 19.49 7.38 -21.12
N TYR A 669 20.30 6.50 -20.54
CA TYR A 669 20.21 6.17 -19.12
C TYR A 669 21.56 5.83 -18.50
N LEU A 670 21.67 5.96 -17.18
CA LEU A 670 22.76 5.38 -16.40
C LEU A 670 22.34 4.00 -15.89
N ASP A 671 23.19 3.01 -16.13
CA ASP A 671 23.16 1.70 -15.47
C ASP A 671 23.57 1.89 -13.99
N SER A 672 22.60 1.78 -13.10
CA SER A 672 22.77 2.08 -11.67
C SER A 672 23.72 1.11 -10.96
N ALA A 673 23.74 -0.16 -11.39
CA ALA A 673 24.61 -1.20 -10.82
C ALA A 673 26.06 -1.03 -11.26
N VAL A 674 26.29 -0.72 -12.55
CA VAL A 674 27.63 -0.39 -13.06
C VAL A 674 28.14 0.91 -12.43
N LEU A 675 27.29 1.94 -12.29
CA LEU A 675 27.65 3.18 -11.62
C LEU A 675 28.09 2.94 -10.17
N GLN A 676 27.29 2.24 -9.37
CA GLN A 676 27.63 1.85 -8.00
C GLN A 676 28.96 1.11 -7.92
N HIS A 677 29.16 0.10 -8.78
CA HIS A 677 30.39 -0.69 -8.79
C HIS A 677 31.63 0.15 -9.09
N GLN A 678 31.57 1.11 -10.04
CA GLN A 678 32.71 2.00 -10.27
C GLN A 678 32.91 2.99 -9.12
N LEU A 679 31.85 3.62 -8.59
CA LEU A 679 31.95 4.55 -7.46
C LEU A 679 32.55 3.89 -6.20
N GLN A 680 32.18 2.65 -5.89
CA GLN A 680 32.75 1.88 -4.78
C GLN A 680 34.25 1.62 -4.97
N ARG A 681 34.68 1.19 -6.17
CA ARG A 681 36.12 0.99 -6.48
C ARG A 681 36.95 2.27 -6.39
N LEU A 682 36.32 3.44 -6.50
CA LEU A 682 36.97 4.73 -6.33
C LEU A 682 37.05 5.14 -4.85
N SER A 683 36.04 4.81 -4.03
CA SER A 683 36.06 5.06 -2.58
C SER A 683 36.90 4.07 -1.75
N GLU A 684 37.35 2.97 -2.35
CA GLU A 684 38.39 2.12 -1.74
C GLU A 684 39.74 2.85 -1.57
N HIS A 685 40.02 3.86 -2.41
CA HIS A 685 41.22 4.71 -2.28
C HIS A 685 41.01 5.95 -1.40
N ASN A 686 39.79 6.51 -1.36
CA ASN A 686 39.41 7.65 -0.51
C ASN A 686 38.19 7.26 0.32
N SER A 687 38.37 7.07 1.64
CA SER A 687 37.49 6.33 2.57
C SER A 687 36.04 6.83 2.72
N VAL A 688 35.25 6.83 1.64
CA VAL A 688 33.78 6.85 1.67
C VAL A 688 33.28 5.41 1.77
N LYS A 689 33.68 4.75 2.85
CA LYS A 689 32.91 3.65 3.39
C LYS A 689 31.73 4.27 4.13
N GLY A 690 30.52 4.13 3.59
CA GLY A 690 29.28 4.25 4.35
C GLY A 690 29.09 3.11 5.35
N GLY A 691 30.18 2.67 5.98
CA GLY A 691 30.17 1.69 7.05
C GLY A 691 29.81 2.41 8.34
N HIS A 692 28.88 1.83 9.10
CA HIS A 692 28.30 2.41 10.31
C HIS A 692 29.33 3.21 11.12
N SER A 693 29.05 4.51 11.31
CA SER A 693 29.74 5.32 12.31
C SER A 693 29.78 4.55 13.63
N LYS A 694 30.88 4.67 14.40
CA LYS A 694 31.04 3.91 15.66
C LYS A 694 30.00 4.27 16.73
N HIS A 695 29.10 5.21 16.45
CA HIS A 695 27.89 5.49 17.20
C HIS A 695 26.67 4.81 16.57
N ARG A 696 26.08 3.83 17.27
CA ARG A 696 24.88 3.06 16.86
C ARG A 696 23.62 3.90 16.55
N SER A 697 23.63 5.21 16.76
CA SER A 697 22.46 6.09 16.61
C SER A 697 22.46 6.97 15.36
N THR A 698 23.48 6.88 14.50
CA THR A 698 23.60 7.69 13.27
C THR A 698 23.66 6.82 12.00
N LEU A 699 22.72 7.02 11.07
CA LEU A 699 22.81 6.51 9.70
C LEU A 699 23.28 7.62 8.75
N GLU A 700 24.19 7.30 7.85
CA GLU A 700 24.60 8.20 6.75
C GLU A 700 23.84 7.83 5.47
N VAL A 701 23.25 8.83 4.82
CA VAL A 701 22.41 8.68 3.63
C VAL A 701 23.01 9.50 2.49
N PRO A 702 23.95 8.92 1.69
CA PRO A 702 24.55 9.62 0.57
C PRO A 702 23.62 9.58 -0.65
N ILE A 703 23.25 10.77 -1.13
CA ILE A 703 22.36 11.00 -2.27
C ILE A 703 23.18 11.66 -3.38
N PHE A 704 23.47 10.92 -4.45
CA PHE A 704 24.15 11.43 -5.63
C PHE A 704 23.15 11.96 -6.63
N TRP A 705 23.18 13.27 -6.88
CA TRP A 705 22.22 14.01 -7.69
C TRP A 705 22.93 14.50 -8.96
N PHE A 706 22.81 13.74 -10.05
CA PHE A 706 23.42 14.05 -11.33
C PHE A 706 22.57 15.05 -12.11
N ILE A 707 23.14 16.20 -12.45
CA ILE A 707 22.49 17.26 -13.23
C ILE A 707 23.13 17.29 -14.62
N HIS A 708 22.32 17.04 -15.64
CA HIS A 708 22.73 17.00 -17.04
C HIS A 708 21.75 17.81 -17.90
N SER A 709 22.17 18.21 -19.11
CA SER A 709 21.30 18.95 -20.04
C SER A 709 20.53 18.03 -20.98
N GLU A 710 21.10 16.87 -21.35
CA GLU A 710 20.41 15.85 -22.15
C GLU A 710 19.47 15.01 -21.26
N PRO A 711 18.26 14.62 -21.74
CA PRO A 711 17.36 13.74 -21.00
C PRO A 711 18.02 12.42 -20.62
N LEU A 712 18.18 12.22 -19.32
CA LEU A 712 18.92 11.12 -18.71
C LEU A 712 18.07 10.43 -17.64
N LEU A 713 17.87 9.12 -17.79
CA LEU A 713 17.15 8.27 -16.83
C LEU A 713 18.12 7.33 -16.08
N LEU A 714 17.59 6.57 -15.12
CA LEU A 714 18.25 5.44 -14.46
C LEU A 714 17.55 4.16 -14.90
N ASP A 715 18.33 3.12 -15.20
CA ASP A 715 17.85 1.78 -15.59
C ASP A 715 16.64 1.80 -16.56
N LYS A 716 16.79 2.54 -17.67
CA LYS A 716 15.81 2.75 -18.76
C LYS A 716 14.58 3.61 -18.40
N HIS A 717 14.10 3.60 -17.15
CA HIS A 717 12.74 4.08 -16.82
C HIS A 717 12.59 4.94 -15.55
N TYR A 718 13.62 5.12 -14.72
CA TYR A 718 13.49 5.77 -13.41
C TYR A 718 14.16 7.14 -13.35
N GLN A 719 13.63 8.07 -12.56
CA GLN A 719 14.30 9.34 -12.22
C GLN A 719 15.29 9.20 -11.04
N SER A 720 15.14 8.15 -10.23
CA SER A 720 15.94 7.88 -9.04
C SER A 720 15.90 6.41 -8.65
N LYS A 721 16.90 5.90 -7.94
CA LYS A 721 16.92 4.52 -7.43
C LYS A 721 17.68 4.38 -6.11
N ALA A 722 17.19 3.52 -5.21
CA ALA A 722 17.92 3.08 -4.03
C ALA A 722 18.88 1.94 -4.36
N LEU A 723 20.15 2.10 -3.98
CA LEU A 723 21.19 1.07 -4.11
C LEU A 723 21.62 0.62 -2.71
N SER A 724 22.54 -0.34 -2.60
CA SER A 724 22.89 -0.93 -1.28
C SER A 724 23.66 -0.01 -0.33
N ASN A 725 24.25 1.09 -0.82
CA ASN A 725 24.99 2.05 0.00
C ASN A 725 24.84 3.53 -0.43
N MET A 726 23.88 3.83 -1.31
CA MET A 726 23.60 5.18 -1.82
C MET A 726 22.20 5.27 -2.44
N VAL A 727 21.70 6.50 -2.56
CA VAL A 727 20.59 6.85 -3.48
C VAL A 727 21.20 7.56 -4.69
N VAL A 728 20.71 7.26 -5.89
CA VAL A 728 21.06 8.00 -7.12
C VAL A 728 19.81 8.69 -7.64
N VAL A 729 19.96 9.95 -8.06
CA VAL A 729 18.93 10.79 -8.69
C VAL A 729 19.52 11.40 -9.96
N VAL A 730 18.73 11.45 -11.03
CA VAL A 730 19.08 12.13 -12.28
C VAL A 730 18.10 13.28 -12.56
N GLN A 731 18.65 14.43 -12.90
CA GLN A 731 17.92 15.64 -13.26
C GLN A 731 18.35 16.08 -14.67
N SER A 732 17.37 16.38 -15.51
CA SER A 732 17.55 16.89 -16.89
C SER A 732 16.92 18.29 -17.03
N ASP A 733 17.11 18.99 -18.15
CA ASP A 733 16.48 20.30 -18.37
C ASP A 733 15.00 20.22 -18.83
N ASP A 734 14.53 19.05 -19.28
CA ASP A 734 13.16 18.84 -19.75
C ASP A 734 12.11 18.91 -18.62
N ASP A 735 11.10 19.76 -18.81
CA ASP A 735 10.01 19.97 -17.84
C ASP A 735 8.73 19.14 -18.11
N SER A 736 8.69 18.37 -19.20
CA SER A 736 7.51 17.60 -19.63
C SER A 736 7.88 16.38 -20.48
N TRP A 737 8.34 15.30 -19.85
CA TRP A 737 8.72 14.06 -20.52
C TRP A 737 7.58 13.03 -20.60
N GLU A 738 7.36 12.42 -21.77
CA GLU A 738 6.41 11.31 -21.98
C GLU A 738 6.88 10.04 -21.24
N SER A 739 6.21 9.66 -20.15
CA SER A 739 6.56 8.44 -19.42
C SER A 739 6.03 7.17 -20.09
N HIS A 740 6.45 6.01 -19.57
CA HIS A 740 5.96 4.68 -19.97
C HIS A 740 4.62 4.29 -19.31
N LEU A 741 4.00 5.24 -18.58
CA LEU A 741 2.74 5.07 -17.88
C LEU A 741 1.65 5.92 -18.54
N GLN A 742 0.43 5.41 -18.56
CA GLN A 742 -0.75 6.11 -19.04
C GLN A 742 -1.83 6.25 -17.97
N CYS A 743 -2.75 7.17 -18.21
CA CYS A 743 -3.89 7.47 -17.39
C CYS A 743 -5.05 7.95 -18.27
N ASN A 744 -6.17 7.22 -18.26
CA ASN A 744 -7.34 7.49 -19.11
C ASN A 744 -6.95 7.69 -20.59
N GLY A 745 -6.09 6.78 -21.08
CA GLY A 745 -5.50 6.78 -22.42
C GLY A 745 -4.37 7.80 -22.67
N LYS A 746 -4.18 8.83 -21.82
CA LYS A 746 -3.14 9.85 -22.01
C LYS A 746 -1.83 9.44 -21.34
N PRO A 747 -0.64 9.69 -21.92
CA PRO A 747 0.64 9.44 -21.25
C PRO A 747 0.80 10.36 -20.04
N ILE A 748 1.30 9.84 -18.93
CA ILE A 748 1.63 10.64 -17.74
C ILE A 748 2.93 11.41 -18.02
N LEU A 749 2.93 12.72 -17.77
CA LEU A 749 4.07 13.60 -18.00
C LEU A 749 4.92 13.73 -16.74
N TRP A 750 6.24 13.65 -16.90
CA TRP A 750 7.22 13.78 -15.81
C TRP A 750 8.08 15.04 -15.96
N ASP A 751 8.17 15.84 -14.89
CA ASP A 751 9.15 16.92 -14.76
C ASP A 751 10.53 16.28 -14.45
N LEU A 752 11.41 16.14 -15.46
CA LEU A 752 12.78 15.65 -15.27
C LEU A 752 13.69 16.70 -14.63
N ARG A 753 13.22 17.95 -14.59
CA ARG A 753 13.91 19.10 -14.01
C ARG A 753 13.63 19.27 -12.52
N LYS A 754 12.61 18.59 -11.97
CA LYS A 754 12.34 18.53 -10.52
C LYS A 754 11.98 17.09 -10.07
N PRO A 755 12.93 16.14 -10.09
CA PRO A 755 12.71 14.75 -9.66
C PRO A 755 12.58 14.57 -8.13
N VAL A 756 11.99 15.55 -7.41
CA VAL A 756 11.91 15.59 -5.93
C VAL A 756 11.07 14.44 -5.39
N LYS A 757 9.89 14.21 -5.98
CA LYS A 757 9.01 13.09 -5.65
C LYS A 757 9.73 11.74 -5.72
N ALA A 758 10.39 11.48 -6.84
CA ALA A 758 11.13 10.25 -7.07
C ALA A 758 12.31 10.11 -6.09
N ALA A 759 13.08 11.19 -5.90
CA ALA A 759 14.18 11.22 -4.94
C ALA A 759 13.72 10.87 -3.51
N ILE A 760 12.51 11.27 -3.09
CA ILE A 760 11.92 10.84 -1.83
C ILE A 760 11.57 9.35 -1.85
N ALA A 761 10.89 8.84 -2.88
CA ALA A 761 10.54 7.42 -2.98
C ALA A 761 11.79 6.52 -2.84
N ALA A 762 12.85 6.82 -3.59
CA ALA A 762 14.12 6.10 -3.51
C ALA A 762 14.85 6.30 -2.16
N THR A 763 14.67 7.45 -1.50
CA THR A 763 15.26 7.68 -0.18
C THR A 763 14.48 6.97 0.94
N ALA A 764 13.16 6.85 0.82
CA ALA A 764 12.33 6.04 1.70
C ALA A 764 12.66 4.55 1.55
N GLU A 765 12.80 4.03 0.33
CA GLU A 765 13.30 2.67 0.07
C GLU A 765 14.66 2.45 0.72
N TYR A 766 15.62 3.37 0.53
CA TYR A 766 16.97 3.23 1.11
C TYR A 766 16.98 3.22 2.64
N ILE A 767 16.24 4.12 3.29
CA ILE A 767 16.24 4.27 4.74
C ILE A 767 15.44 3.15 5.42
N SER A 768 14.29 2.79 4.85
CA SER A 768 13.22 2.07 5.56
C SER A 768 12.62 0.88 4.80
N GLY A 769 13.08 0.62 3.58
CA GLY A 769 12.58 -0.47 2.75
C GLY A 769 11.18 -0.26 2.19
N LEU A 770 10.60 0.94 2.33
CA LEU A 770 9.28 1.27 1.78
C LEU A 770 9.32 1.18 0.25
N LEU A 771 8.43 0.36 -0.33
CA LEU A 771 8.30 0.14 -1.78
C LEU A 771 6.99 0.73 -2.33
N PRO A 772 6.88 0.97 -3.66
CA PRO A 772 5.67 1.49 -4.28
C PRO A 772 4.43 0.62 -4.01
N SER A 773 3.28 1.24 -3.74
CA SER A 773 2.05 0.56 -3.30
C SER A 773 1.52 -0.50 -4.28
N HIS A 774 1.89 -0.46 -5.56
CA HIS A 774 1.52 -1.52 -6.51
C HIS A 774 2.32 -2.81 -6.34
N LEU A 775 3.51 -2.78 -5.75
CA LEU A 775 4.48 -3.87 -5.82
C LEU A 775 4.44 -4.74 -4.55
N VAL A 776 3.97 -5.98 -4.66
CA VAL A 776 3.88 -6.91 -3.51
C VAL A 776 4.40 -8.30 -3.88
N TYR A 777 5.11 -8.95 -2.95
CA TYR A 777 5.58 -10.33 -3.12
C TYR A 777 4.41 -11.33 -3.04
N SER A 778 4.35 -12.27 -3.99
CA SER A 778 3.43 -13.40 -3.95
C SER A 778 4.20 -14.68 -3.64
N HIS A 779 4.00 -15.22 -2.43
CA HIS A 779 4.62 -16.47 -2.00
C HIS A 779 4.28 -17.62 -2.95
N ALA A 780 3.00 -17.76 -3.34
CA ALA A 780 2.51 -18.79 -4.26
C ALA A 780 3.17 -18.79 -5.65
N HIS A 781 3.69 -17.64 -6.11
CA HIS A 781 4.37 -17.50 -7.41
C HIS A 781 5.91 -17.35 -7.29
N GLU A 782 6.45 -17.23 -6.07
CA GLU A 782 7.84 -16.83 -5.78
C GLU A 782 8.32 -15.51 -6.45
N THR A 783 7.40 -14.64 -6.88
CA THR A 783 7.71 -13.40 -7.61
C THR A 783 7.07 -12.17 -6.97
N ALA A 784 7.60 -10.99 -7.29
CA ALA A 784 6.84 -9.75 -7.18
C ALA A 784 5.67 -9.78 -8.17
N VAL A 785 4.54 -9.20 -7.76
CA VAL A 785 3.32 -9.00 -8.55
C VAL A 785 2.96 -7.52 -8.44
N GLU A 786 2.39 -6.95 -9.51
CA GLU A 786 1.94 -5.57 -9.57
C GLU A 786 0.40 -5.51 -9.50
N ASP A 787 -0.15 -4.55 -8.76
CA ASP A 787 -1.55 -4.11 -8.83
C ASP A 787 -1.58 -2.58 -8.78
N TRP A 788 -1.86 -1.96 -9.92
CA TRP A 788 -1.81 -0.51 -10.08
C TRP A 788 -2.98 0.21 -9.41
N THR A 789 -4.02 -0.51 -8.97
CA THR A 789 -5.22 0.04 -8.31
C THR A 789 -4.89 0.98 -7.14
N TRP A 790 -3.89 0.63 -6.32
CA TRP A 790 -3.52 1.40 -5.13
C TRP A 790 -2.34 2.39 -5.32
N SER A 791 -1.93 2.67 -6.57
CA SER A 791 -0.93 3.70 -6.88
C SER A 791 -1.52 5.14 -6.89
N VAL A 792 -2.33 5.47 -5.90
CA VAL A 792 -3.19 6.66 -5.83
C VAL A 792 -2.96 7.51 -4.57
N GLY A 793 -3.59 8.70 -4.51
CA GLY A 793 -3.42 9.67 -3.43
C GLY A 793 -2.18 10.56 -3.57
N CYS A 794 -2.08 11.62 -2.77
CA CYS A 794 -1.00 12.62 -2.84
C CYS A 794 0.28 12.20 -2.10
N ASN A 795 0.90 11.10 -2.52
CA ASN A 795 2.08 10.52 -1.88
C ASN A 795 3.13 10.05 -2.92
N PRO A 796 4.43 9.98 -2.56
CA PRO A 796 5.52 9.86 -3.53
C PRO A 796 5.56 8.52 -4.27
N LEU A 797 4.73 7.56 -3.85
CA LEU A 797 4.59 6.22 -4.41
C LEU A 797 3.37 6.07 -5.33
N SER A 798 2.47 7.05 -5.35
CA SER A 798 1.43 7.17 -6.36
C SER A 798 2.02 7.42 -7.76
N ILE A 799 1.33 7.03 -8.82
CA ILE A 799 1.60 7.52 -10.18
C ILE A 799 0.57 8.54 -10.68
N THR A 800 -0.59 8.62 -10.03
CA THR A 800 -1.74 9.39 -10.50
C THR A 800 -1.72 10.86 -10.06
N SER A 801 -0.99 11.18 -9.00
CA SER A 801 -0.70 12.56 -8.56
C SER A 801 0.81 12.87 -8.61
N HIS A 802 1.19 14.13 -8.44
CA HIS A 802 2.60 14.50 -8.23
C HIS A 802 3.05 14.33 -6.77
N GLY A 803 2.14 14.47 -5.81
CA GLY A 803 2.41 14.69 -4.37
C GLY A 803 3.56 13.89 -3.74
N TRP A 804 4.48 14.59 -3.06
CA TRP A 804 5.69 14.01 -2.47
C TRP A 804 5.63 13.67 -0.96
N GLN A 805 4.51 13.94 -0.27
CA GLN A 805 4.37 13.75 1.19
C GLN A 805 3.94 12.32 1.56
N LEU A 806 4.56 11.69 2.57
CA LEU A 806 4.11 10.38 3.06
C LEU A 806 2.77 10.46 3.82
N SER A 807 1.85 9.52 3.53
CA SER A 807 0.66 9.30 4.36
C SER A 807 1.00 8.59 5.67
N GLU A 808 0.09 8.63 6.65
CA GLU A 808 0.29 7.91 7.93
C GLU A 808 0.37 6.39 7.74
N PHE A 809 -0.34 5.80 6.76
CA PHE A 809 -0.13 4.39 6.37
C PHE A 809 1.34 4.10 6.07
N GLN A 810 1.98 4.96 5.26
CA GLN A 810 3.38 4.79 4.86
C GLN A 810 4.33 5.01 6.03
N GLN A 811 4.07 6.01 6.88
CA GLN A 811 4.83 6.22 8.13
C GLN A 811 4.71 5.01 9.08
N ASP A 812 3.54 4.38 9.17
CA ASP A 812 3.34 3.16 9.95
C ASP A 812 4.02 1.93 9.34
N VAL A 813 4.12 1.82 8.01
CA VAL A 813 4.93 0.76 7.35
C VAL A 813 6.41 0.94 7.68
N ILE A 814 6.93 2.18 7.62
CA ILE A 814 8.29 2.53 8.03
C ILE A 814 8.53 2.12 9.49
N GLY A 815 7.65 2.52 10.41
CA GLY A 815 7.73 2.17 11.82
C GLY A 815 7.68 0.67 12.08
N ARG A 816 6.78 -0.05 11.39
CA ARG A 816 6.67 -1.51 11.50
C ARG A 816 7.88 -2.24 10.96
N ASN A 817 8.49 -1.83 9.84
CA ASN A 817 9.68 -2.52 9.32
C ASN A 817 10.86 -2.46 10.29
N TYR A 818 11.10 -1.31 10.93
CA TYR A 818 12.18 -1.22 11.94
C TYR A 818 11.97 -2.17 13.12
N ILE A 819 10.72 -2.31 13.59
CA ILE A 819 10.36 -3.23 14.67
C ILE A 819 10.52 -4.68 14.19
N ILE A 820 9.94 -5.02 13.04
CA ILE A 820 9.92 -6.38 12.49
C ILE A 820 11.33 -6.85 12.13
N THR A 821 12.18 -6.01 11.53
CA THR A 821 13.62 -6.30 11.33
C THR A 821 14.30 -6.69 12.64
N SER A 822 14.13 -5.88 13.69
CA SER A 822 14.76 -6.12 15.00
C SER A 822 14.26 -7.40 15.70
N VAL A 823 12.97 -7.74 15.50
CA VAL A 823 12.37 -8.98 15.99
C VAL A 823 12.84 -10.19 15.19
N GLU A 824 12.92 -10.08 13.86
CA GLU A 824 13.35 -11.15 12.96
C GLU A 824 14.80 -11.57 13.22
N GLU A 825 15.72 -10.61 13.38
CA GLU A 825 17.11 -10.89 13.79
C GLU A 825 17.17 -11.59 15.16
N SER A 826 16.32 -11.17 16.10
CA SER A 826 16.23 -11.79 17.42
C SER A 826 15.72 -13.24 17.34
N ILE A 827 14.72 -13.52 16.49
CA ILE A 827 14.23 -14.87 16.19
C ILE A 827 15.33 -15.73 15.57
N GLN A 828 16.06 -15.23 14.56
CA GLN A 828 17.18 -15.95 13.95
C GLN A 828 18.24 -16.33 14.99
N ILE A 829 18.61 -15.40 15.89
CA ILE A 829 19.58 -15.66 16.96
C ILE A 829 19.06 -16.75 17.91
N VAL A 830 17.82 -16.64 18.39
CA VAL A 830 17.17 -17.59 19.30
C VAL A 830 17.05 -18.99 18.67
N ASN A 831 16.51 -19.10 17.47
CA ASN A 831 16.37 -20.36 16.75
C ASN A 831 17.75 -20.99 16.47
N SER A 832 18.76 -20.19 16.09
CA SER A 832 20.14 -20.69 15.91
C SER A 832 20.78 -21.23 17.21
N ALA A 833 20.40 -20.70 18.38
CA ALA A 833 20.83 -21.21 19.67
C ALA A 833 20.10 -22.50 20.04
N ILE A 834 18.78 -22.56 19.82
CA ILE A 834 17.95 -23.75 20.03
C ILE A 834 18.44 -24.90 19.14
N GLN A 835 18.76 -24.66 17.87
CA GLN A 835 19.38 -25.63 16.97
C GLN A 835 20.71 -26.19 17.49
N ARG A 836 21.53 -25.39 18.18
CA ARG A 836 22.76 -25.88 18.83
C ARG A 836 22.44 -26.76 20.05
N LEU A 837 21.43 -26.39 20.84
CA LEU A 837 20.97 -27.18 21.99
C LEU A 837 20.28 -28.49 21.57
N LEU A 838 19.53 -28.50 20.45
CA LEU A 838 18.91 -29.68 19.84
C LEU A 838 19.95 -30.71 19.35
N ARG A 839 21.06 -30.22 18.78
CA ARG A 839 22.21 -31.04 18.35
C ARG A 839 23.02 -31.59 19.54
N THR A 840 22.98 -30.90 20.68
CA THR A 840 23.70 -31.30 21.90
C THR A 840 22.95 -32.41 22.63
N ARG A 841 23.20 -33.66 22.22
CA ARG A 841 22.61 -34.87 22.82
C ARG A 841 23.11 -35.10 24.24
N ILE A 842 22.21 -35.51 25.13
CA ILE A 842 22.56 -35.86 26.51
C ILE A 842 23.10 -37.30 26.53
N VAL A 843 24.42 -37.44 26.41
CA VAL A 843 25.09 -38.75 26.45
C VAL A 843 25.25 -39.22 27.88
N LYS A 844 24.55 -40.29 28.24
CA LYS A 844 24.69 -40.97 29.53
C LYS A 844 26.04 -41.69 29.58
N GLN A 845 27.02 -41.14 30.29
CA GLN A 845 28.21 -41.89 30.70
C GLN A 845 27.77 -43.12 31.51
N ARG A 846 28.45 -44.25 31.28
CA ARG A 846 28.22 -45.54 31.94
C ARG A 846 29.12 -45.70 33.15
#